data_AF-A0A9X9FVE4-F1
#
_entry.id   AF-A0A9X9FVE4-F1
#
_cell.length_a   1.000
_cell.length_b   1.000
_cell.length_c   1.000
_cell.angle_alpha   90.00
_cell.angle_beta   90.00
_cell.angle_gamma   90.00
#
_symmetry.space_group_name_H-M   'P 1'
#
loop_
_entity.id
_entity.type
_entity.pdbx_description
1 polymer ?
#
loop_
_entity_poly.entity_id
_entity_poly.type
_entity_poly.pdbx_seq_one_letter_code
_entity_poly.pdbx_strand_id
1 'polypeptide(L)'
;MNPAIGRLALTPMDVKTVDVESVFRDFRECLNTFDDWAQSFWRFSALEVEQVFKVGDEVALVAPINRSIIPSSTVATCPANGTLTLVHMFQSTRFVPIGDTPVMLQRVDPNGGPLGEPIHKTIGPSGLLEITECDRNQPYRITFYPNVSKDHVKALYGSYQSVIAGLEARLREEWTRTFQDQWKDYAEAKPLDRRRMLEAAFFSGLGKALFNVWDNVTQLYDLLADLKPNGEKLLAYLSQAELDELLKLGNDTIANGLLVLSDEPLLFIYLSAMVSWMRLLPPPQMTELWGEITGEVLINLLLIRVLGAMGVVARLGAQVLSAIKSKRARELLELLAKQLVKPGLEPHAEALKPLLLGGPATAIKAVPVAPLKAGEHVVSNPVPAVRRKTQQTVLVRQEPVDDVPISGKNPNGNAAAPSDKTVTNGCPVSMVTGEELLTLTDGVLDGILPFEWTRLYRTSAVEVDGGLGFGWSHSLAHRLAVSGDSVVWTDHENRSTSFPMPTVARPAITNSLAEAAIYLGASPDELVLAQASRFYHFRDGVLVSISDAYDNRLWIARDFLGRIERLDNGAGCALFLRYESDRIVAVDYQVQRAEDRGPYVWITEQSIVSYAYDDAGRLVSATNAVGESEVYRYDDQHVILERGLAGGASFFWEWERAGKAARCVRHWASFSQMDTRYVWGDDGRVTLHNADGSQEVYVHDDRARLVRRIDPDGAQHFKSYDAKGRLTVEQDPLGAVTAYQYDEAGRLVALFPGDDEPTTYEHDNGFVRVVRRGLAVWKYERNDQGDVIRKIDP
;
A
#
# COMPACT_ATOMS: atom_id res chain seq x y z
N MET A 1 -0.47 -11.96 13.44
CA MET A 1 0.51 -12.74 12.65
C MET A 1 -0.27 -13.50 11.58
N ASN A 2 0.11 -13.40 10.31
CA ASN A 2 -0.66 -13.99 9.22
C ASN A 2 -0.65 -15.54 9.30
N PRO A 3 -1.81 -16.23 9.24
CA PRO A 3 -1.88 -17.69 9.26
C PRO A 3 -1.07 -18.37 8.13
N ALA A 4 -0.86 -17.73 6.98
CA ALA A 4 -0.05 -18.27 5.88
C ALA A 4 1.46 -18.31 6.20
N ILE A 5 1.98 -17.26 6.85
CA ILE A 5 3.35 -17.24 7.42
C ILE A 5 3.47 -18.25 8.57
N GLY A 6 2.45 -18.36 9.41
CA GLY A 6 2.42 -19.32 10.51
C GLY A 6 2.50 -20.77 10.03
N ARG A 7 1.84 -21.09 8.91
CA ARG A 7 1.81 -22.45 8.33
C ARG A 7 3.12 -22.83 7.62
N LEU A 8 3.72 -21.93 6.84
CA LEU A 8 4.97 -22.22 6.14
C LEU A 8 6.22 -22.01 7.00
N ALA A 9 6.24 -20.99 7.87
CA ALA A 9 7.51 -20.42 8.31
C ALA A 9 7.76 -20.36 9.82
N LEU A 10 6.92 -20.85 10.75
CA LEU A 10 7.22 -20.63 12.18
C LEU A 10 6.80 -21.73 13.15
N THR A 11 6.18 -22.80 12.67
CA THR A 11 5.70 -23.86 13.59
C THR A 11 6.65 -25.06 13.57
N PRO A 12 7.48 -25.27 14.60
CA PRO A 12 8.23 -26.50 14.74
C PRO A 12 7.27 -27.69 14.85
N MET A 13 7.69 -28.87 14.40
CA MET A 13 6.89 -30.09 14.57
C MET A 13 6.61 -30.33 16.07
N ASP A 14 5.39 -30.77 16.39
CA ASP A 14 5.04 -31.11 17.77
C ASP A 14 5.95 -32.24 18.28
N VAL A 15 6.67 -31.94 19.36
CA VAL A 15 7.67 -32.82 19.98
C VAL A 15 7.04 -34.13 20.51
N LYS A 16 5.73 -34.16 20.75
CA LYS A 16 5.02 -35.35 21.24
C LYS A 16 4.58 -36.29 20.13
N THR A 17 4.25 -35.78 18.96
CA THR A 17 3.66 -36.58 17.87
C THR A 17 4.60 -36.77 16.68
N VAL A 18 5.57 -35.86 16.49
CA VAL A 18 6.53 -35.85 15.35
C VAL A 18 5.78 -36.09 14.03
N ASP A 19 4.75 -35.27 13.77
CA ASP A 19 3.90 -35.40 12.58
C ASP A 19 4.60 -34.92 11.31
N VAL A 20 5.45 -35.78 10.74
CA VAL A 20 6.21 -35.48 9.50
C VAL A 20 5.28 -35.37 8.28
N GLU A 21 4.17 -36.10 8.26
CA GLU A 21 3.22 -36.05 7.15
C GLU A 21 2.54 -34.68 7.04
N SER A 22 2.42 -33.93 8.14
CA SER A 22 2.00 -32.53 8.08
C SER A 22 2.98 -31.67 7.27
N VAL A 23 4.29 -31.84 7.46
CA VAL A 23 5.32 -31.09 6.72
C VAL A 23 5.29 -31.45 5.23
N PHE A 24 5.13 -32.73 4.90
CA PHE A 24 5.03 -33.15 3.50
C PHE A 24 3.72 -32.70 2.83
N ARG A 25 2.60 -32.70 3.56
CA ARG A 25 1.33 -32.15 3.07
C ARG A 25 1.43 -30.65 2.82
N ASP A 26 2.00 -29.90 3.77
CA ASP A 26 2.23 -28.46 3.61
C ASP A 26 3.11 -28.17 2.39
N PHE A 27 4.15 -28.98 2.15
CA PHE A 27 4.99 -28.86 0.95
C PHE A 27 4.24 -29.21 -0.35
N ARG A 28 3.44 -30.29 -0.38
CA ARG A 28 2.64 -30.65 -1.55
C ARG A 28 1.64 -29.56 -1.92
N GLU A 29 1.08 -28.91 -0.92
CA GLU A 29 0.12 -27.82 -1.07
C GLU A 29 0.81 -26.45 -1.13
N CYS A 30 2.13 -26.39 -1.30
CA CYS A 30 2.88 -25.13 -1.25
C CYS A 30 2.34 -24.09 -2.24
N LEU A 31 1.93 -24.50 -3.45
CA LEU A 31 1.33 -23.61 -4.45
C LEU A 31 -0.14 -23.22 -4.13
N ASN A 32 -0.86 -24.00 -3.33
CA ASN A 32 -2.19 -23.61 -2.83
C ASN A 32 -2.05 -22.59 -1.69
N THR A 33 -1.08 -22.80 -0.79
CA THR A 33 -0.71 -21.82 0.22
C THR A 33 0.01 -20.62 -0.35
N PHE A 34 0.56 -20.71 -1.55
CA PHE A 34 1.20 -19.62 -2.26
C PHE A 34 0.17 -18.58 -2.70
N ASP A 35 -1.05 -18.96 -3.09
CA ASP A 35 -2.13 -18.01 -3.36
C ASP A 35 -2.48 -17.20 -2.10
N ASP A 36 -2.64 -17.85 -0.95
CA ASP A 36 -2.93 -17.20 0.34
C ASP A 36 -1.73 -16.41 0.88
N TRP A 37 -0.53 -16.98 0.78
CA TRP A 37 0.74 -16.36 1.18
C TRP A 37 1.00 -15.13 0.33
N ALA A 38 0.83 -15.22 -0.98
CA ALA A 38 1.11 -14.11 -1.86
C ALA A 38 0.00 -13.08 -1.89
N GLN A 39 -1.29 -13.43 -1.79
CA GLN A 39 -2.35 -12.44 -1.50
C GLN A 39 -2.07 -11.62 -0.25
N SER A 40 -1.22 -12.11 0.66
CA SER A 40 -0.83 -11.41 1.87
C SER A 40 0.58 -10.81 1.92
N PHE A 41 1.42 -11.10 0.94
CA PHE A 41 2.78 -10.56 0.79
C PHE A 41 2.99 -9.72 -0.47
N TRP A 42 2.06 -9.83 -1.43
CA TRP A 42 2.13 -9.34 -2.80
C TRP A 42 0.72 -8.85 -3.18
N ARG A 43 0.50 -7.54 -3.39
CA ARG A 43 -0.84 -7.07 -3.82
C ARG A 43 -1.10 -7.16 -5.32
N PHE A 44 -0.42 -8.06 -5.99
CA PHE A 44 -0.80 -8.54 -7.30
C PHE A 44 -0.98 -10.06 -7.19
N SER A 45 -1.97 -10.62 -7.88
CA SER A 45 -2.30 -12.05 -7.80
C SER A 45 -1.01 -12.85 -7.84
N ALA A 46 -0.87 -13.75 -6.88
CA ALA A 46 0.34 -14.45 -6.45
C ALA A 46 1.34 -14.87 -7.51
N LEU A 47 0.89 -15.15 -8.73
CA LEU A 47 1.72 -15.42 -9.87
C LEU A 47 1.35 -14.43 -10.95
N GLU A 48 2.00 -13.28 -10.99
CA GLU A 48 2.12 -12.54 -12.25
C GLU A 48 3.11 -13.30 -13.14
N VAL A 49 2.85 -14.59 -13.40
CA VAL A 49 3.48 -15.23 -14.55
C VAL A 49 3.04 -14.42 -15.75
N GLU A 50 3.99 -13.65 -16.23
CA GLU A 50 3.85 -12.70 -17.30
C GLU A 50 3.14 -13.38 -18.47
N GLN A 51 2.07 -12.78 -18.98
CA GLN A 51 1.43 -13.30 -20.16
C GLN A 51 2.31 -12.96 -21.35
N VAL A 52 2.70 -13.97 -22.11
CA VAL A 52 3.37 -13.77 -23.39
C VAL A 52 2.31 -13.80 -24.47
N PHE A 53 2.11 -12.65 -25.10
CA PHE A 53 1.33 -12.54 -26.33
C PHE A 53 2.29 -12.41 -27.52
N LYS A 54 2.37 -13.46 -28.34
CA LYS A 54 3.23 -13.48 -29.54
C LYS A 54 2.39 -13.22 -30.80
N VAL A 55 2.86 -12.33 -31.65
CA VAL A 55 2.31 -12.06 -32.98
C VAL A 55 3.34 -12.44 -34.05
N GLY A 56 3.04 -13.48 -34.83
CA GLY A 56 3.96 -14.03 -35.82
C GLY A 56 5.30 -14.48 -35.20
N ASP A 57 6.41 -14.14 -35.85
CA ASP A 57 7.77 -14.46 -35.40
C ASP A 57 8.51 -13.32 -34.70
N GLU A 58 7.93 -12.11 -34.66
CA GLU A 58 8.71 -10.89 -34.40
C GLU A 58 8.36 -10.14 -33.11
N VAL A 59 7.14 -10.28 -32.56
CA VAL A 59 6.68 -9.44 -31.46
C VAL A 59 6.15 -10.29 -30.30
N ALA A 60 6.77 -10.14 -29.12
CA ALA A 60 6.27 -10.66 -27.85
C ALA A 60 5.93 -9.49 -26.93
N LEU A 61 4.67 -9.37 -26.55
CA LEU A 61 4.23 -8.47 -25.48
C LEU A 61 4.15 -9.23 -24.18
N VAL A 62 4.59 -8.58 -23.11
CA VAL A 62 4.48 -9.07 -21.74
C VAL A 62 3.46 -8.21 -21.01
N ALA A 63 2.34 -8.81 -20.59
CA ALA A 63 1.31 -8.13 -19.81
C ALA A 63 1.04 -8.87 -18.49
N PRO A 64 0.99 -8.16 -17.35
CA PRO A 64 0.60 -8.76 -16.08
C PRO A 64 -0.90 -9.12 -16.06
N ILE A 65 -1.24 -10.15 -15.30
CA ILE A 65 -2.58 -10.78 -15.29
C ILE A 65 -3.71 -9.82 -14.88
N ASN A 66 -3.41 -8.81 -14.08
CA ASN A 66 -4.42 -7.95 -13.46
C ASN A 66 -4.75 -6.67 -14.25
N ARG A 67 -4.26 -6.51 -15.49
CA ARG A 67 -4.63 -5.37 -16.37
C ARG A 67 -5.84 -5.65 -17.25
N SER A 68 -6.88 -6.30 -16.72
CA SER A 68 -8.12 -6.59 -17.48
C SER A 68 -8.88 -5.33 -17.95
N ILE A 69 -8.53 -4.14 -17.45
CA ILE A 69 -9.21 -2.87 -17.73
C ILE A 69 -8.47 -2.04 -18.81
N ILE A 70 -7.17 -2.29 -19.05
CA ILE A 70 -6.38 -1.52 -20.03
C ILE A 70 -6.04 -2.41 -21.22
N PRO A 71 -6.55 -2.11 -22.44
CA PRO A 71 -6.20 -2.87 -23.63
C PRO A 71 -4.69 -2.78 -23.89
N SER A 72 -4.02 -3.92 -23.97
CA SER A 72 -2.64 -3.97 -24.48
C SER A 72 -2.68 -4.04 -26.01
N SER A 73 -1.92 -3.17 -26.67
CA SER A 73 -1.89 -3.11 -28.13
C SER A 73 -0.47 -3.12 -28.68
N THR A 74 -0.24 -3.86 -29.76
CA THR A 74 0.98 -3.80 -30.58
C THR A 74 0.63 -3.59 -32.04
N VAL A 75 1.60 -3.15 -32.85
CA VAL A 75 1.45 -3.05 -34.30
C VAL A 75 2.31 -4.15 -34.94
N ALA A 76 1.69 -4.99 -35.77
CA ALA A 76 2.39 -6.00 -36.56
C ALA A 76 1.93 -5.98 -38.02
N THR A 77 2.81 -6.40 -38.93
CA THR A 77 2.52 -6.46 -40.36
C THR A 77 2.05 -7.86 -40.73
N CYS A 78 0.91 -7.97 -41.43
CA CYS A 78 0.43 -9.26 -41.93
C CYS A 78 1.41 -9.79 -42.99
N PRO A 79 1.97 -11.01 -42.84
CA PRO A 79 2.96 -11.54 -43.76
C PRO A 79 2.41 -11.76 -45.18
N ALA A 80 3.31 -11.91 -46.16
CA ALA A 80 2.96 -12.06 -47.58
C ALA A 80 2.09 -13.31 -47.88
N ASN A 81 2.08 -14.30 -47.00
CA ASN A 81 1.22 -15.49 -47.12
C ASN A 81 -0.25 -15.20 -46.79
N GLY A 82 -0.57 -14.04 -46.20
CA GLY A 82 -1.93 -13.65 -45.81
C GLY A 82 -2.42 -14.31 -44.52
N THR A 83 -1.51 -14.86 -43.69
CA THR A 83 -1.87 -15.50 -42.43
C THR A 83 -1.04 -14.92 -41.28
N LEU A 84 -1.72 -14.45 -40.23
CA LEU A 84 -1.10 -13.96 -39.00
C LEU A 84 -1.40 -14.90 -37.84
N THR A 85 -0.37 -15.44 -37.19
CA THR A 85 -0.53 -16.33 -36.02
C THR A 85 -0.41 -15.53 -34.73
N LEU A 86 -1.39 -15.69 -33.84
CA LEU A 86 -1.42 -15.14 -32.50
C LEU A 86 -1.26 -16.27 -31.48
N VAL A 87 -0.40 -16.06 -30.48
CA VAL A 87 -0.16 -17.01 -29.38
C VAL A 87 -0.32 -16.31 -28.05
N HIS A 88 -1.08 -16.90 -27.13
CA HIS A 88 -1.25 -16.41 -25.76
C HIS A 88 -0.92 -17.52 -24.76
N MET A 89 0.07 -17.28 -23.90
CA MET A 89 0.58 -18.26 -22.93
C MET A 89 1.15 -17.59 -21.68
N PHE A 90 1.39 -18.35 -20.63
CA PHE A 90 2.17 -17.92 -19.47
C PHE A 90 3.69 -17.98 -19.73
N GLN A 91 4.44 -17.01 -19.20
CA GLN A 91 5.92 -16.97 -19.17
C GLN A 91 6.49 -17.96 -18.16
N SER A 92 6.51 -19.24 -18.53
CA SER A 92 7.01 -20.33 -17.69
C SER A 92 8.12 -21.11 -18.39
N THR A 93 8.86 -21.92 -17.63
CA THR A 93 9.68 -23.02 -18.16
C THR A 93 8.90 -23.99 -19.05
N ARG A 94 7.57 -24.00 -18.95
CA ARG A 94 6.67 -24.85 -19.74
C ARG A 94 5.70 -23.99 -20.57
N PHE A 95 5.31 -24.51 -21.74
CA PHE A 95 4.21 -23.91 -22.49
C PHE A 95 2.89 -24.18 -21.75
N VAL A 96 2.27 -23.14 -21.23
CA VAL A 96 0.94 -23.20 -20.60
C VAL A 96 0.04 -22.20 -21.33
N PRO A 97 -0.87 -22.67 -22.19
CA PRO A 97 -1.70 -21.78 -23.02
C PRO A 97 -2.74 -21.02 -22.18
N ILE A 98 -3.10 -19.82 -22.64
CA ILE A 98 -4.20 -19.03 -22.09
C ILE A 98 -5.26 -18.89 -23.19
N GLY A 99 -6.43 -19.47 -22.96
CA GLY A 99 -7.54 -19.47 -23.90
C GLY A 99 -8.54 -18.33 -23.71
N ASP A 100 -9.62 -18.37 -24.48
CA ASP A 100 -10.79 -17.49 -24.42
C ASP A 100 -10.46 -15.99 -24.40
N THR A 101 -9.40 -15.60 -25.11
CA THR A 101 -8.89 -14.22 -25.11
C THR A 101 -9.45 -13.43 -26.29
N PRO A 102 -10.29 -12.40 -26.07
CA PRO A 102 -10.77 -11.53 -27.14
C PRO A 102 -9.62 -10.70 -27.72
N VAL A 103 -9.56 -10.65 -29.05
CA VAL A 103 -8.59 -9.84 -29.79
C VAL A 103 -9.30 -9.00 -30.86
N MET A 104 -8.84 -7.77 -31.02
CA MET A 104 -9.30 -6.82 -32.03
C MET A 104 -8.11 -6.40 -32.89
N LEU A 105 -8.28 -6.46 -34.21
CA LEU A 105 -7.27 -6.02 -35.18
C LEU A 105 -7.83 -4.83 -35.96
N GLN A 106 -7.21 -3.67 -35.76
CA GLN A 106 -7.52 -2.45 -36.49
C GLN A 106 -6.41 -2.18 -37.50
N ARG A 107 -6.73 -2.11 -38.80
CA ARG A 107 -5.75 -1.67 -39.79
C ARG A 107 -5.37 -0.21 -39.51
N VAL A 108 -4.09 0.13 -39.63
CA VAL A 108 -3.58 1.47 -39.34
C VAL A 108 -2.89 2.10 -40.54
N ASP A 109 -2.91 3.43 -40.61
CA ASP A 109 -2.11 4.20 -41.56
C ASP A 109 -0.65 4.35 -41.08
N PRO A 110 0.27 4.90 -41.91
CA PRO A 110 1.67 5.13 -41.51
C PRO A 110 1.86 6.09 -40.32
N ASN A 111 0.85 6.88 -39.96
CA ASN A 111 0.84 7.79 -38.81
C ASN A 111 0.13 7.18 -37.58
N GLY A 112 -0.35 5.93 -37.67
CA GLY A 112 -1.00 5.20 -36.58
C GLY A 112 -2.51 5.41 -36.45
N GLY A 113 -3.15 6.13 -37.37
CA GLY A 113 -4.60 6.38 -37.39
C GLY A 113 -5.41 5.14 -37.87
N PRO A 114 -6.64 4.92 -37.38
CA PRO A 114 -7.45 3.76 -37.75
C PRO A 114 -7.97 3.86 -39.19
N LEU A 115 -7.85 2.78 -39.96
CA LEU A 115 -8.36 2.62 -41.32
C LEU A 115 -9.32 1.42 -41.41
N GLY A 116 -10.54 1.65 -41.89
CA GLY A 116 -11.53 0.59 -42.13
C GLY A 116 -12.13 -0.04 -40.86
N GLU A 117 -12.96 -1.06 -41.05
CA GLU A 117 -13.66 -1.77 -39.97
C GLU A 117 -12.72 -2.73 -39.21
N PRO A 118 -12.78 -2.78 -37.86
CA PRO A 118 -11.97 -3.67 -37.04
C PRO A 118 -12.39 -5.15 -37.12
N ILE A 119 -11.40 -6.05 -37.17
CA ILE A 119 -11.61 -7.50 -37.14
C ILE A 119 -11.61 -7.99 -35.69
N HIS A 120 -12.68 -8.65 -35.27
CA HIS A 120 -12.81 -9.21 -33.93
C HIS A 120 -12.71 -10.75 -33.98
N LYS A 121 -11.82 -11.32 -33.16
CA LYS A 121 -11.66 -12.78 -33.00
C LYS A 121 -11.43 -13.14 -31.53
N THR A 122 -11.41 -14.43 -31.24
CA THR A 122 -11.12 -14.97 -29.90
C THR A 122 -10.11 -16.09 -30.03
N ILE A 123 -9.05 -16.06 -29.22
CA ILE A 123 -8.08 -17.15 -29.12
C ILE A 123 -8.73 -18.30 -28.36
N GLY A 124 -8.74 -19.50 -28.93
CA GLY A 124 -9.37 -20.67 -28.33
C GLY A 124 -8.53 -21.30 -27.20
N PRO A 125 -9.00 -22.42 -26.60
CA PRO A 125 -8.38 -23.08 -25.45
C PRO A 125 -6.92 -23.55 -25.66
N SER A 126 -6.47 -23.67 -26.91
CA SER A 126 -5.08 -24.01 -27.27
C SER A 126 -4.10 -22.85 -27.06
N GLY A 127 -4.57 -21.63 -26.77
CA GLY A 127 -3.74 -20.43 -26.70
C GLY A 127 -3.19 -20.01 -28.06
N LEU A 128 -3.74 -20.52 -29.17
CA LEU A 128 -3.28 -20.29 -30.54
C LEU A 128 -4.46 -19.86 -31.42
N LEU A 129 -4.23 -18.89 -32.30
CA LEU A 129 -5.20 -18.45 -33.31
C LEU A 129 -4.49 -18.07 -34.61
N GLU A 130 -4.95 -18.61 -35.75
CA GLU A 130 -4.51 -18.19 -37.08
C GLU A 130 -5.56 -17.28 -37.72
N ILE A 131 -5.13 -16.10 -38.19
CA ILE A 131 -5.97 -15.11 -38.86
C ILE A 131 -5.64 -15.11 -40.34
N THR A 132 -6.58 -15.59 -41.17
CA THR A 132 -6.45 -15.64 -42.64
C THR A 132 -7.10 -14.45 -43.34
N GLU A 133 -7.71 -13.53 -42.59
CA GLU A 133 -8.52 -12.42 -43.08
C GLU A 133 -7.73 -11.10 -43.11
N CYS A 134 -6.40 -11.13 -42.91
CA CYS A 134 -5.56 -9.94 -42.95
C CYS A 134 -5.04 -9.62 -44.35
N ASP A 135 -5.05 -8.34 -44.70
CA ASP A 135 -4.49 -7.87 -45.97
C ASP A 135 -2.97 -8.02 -45.98
N ARG A 136 -2.44 -8.67 -47.02
CA ARG A 136 -0.99 -8.93 -47.19
C ARG A 136 -0.17 -7.64 -47.13
N ASN A 137 0.92 -7.67 -46.35
CA ASN A 137 1.88 -6.58 -46.19
C ASN A 137 1.28 -5.27 -45.64
N GLN A 138 0.13 -5.33 -44.95
CA GLN A 138 -0.48 -4.17 -44.30
C GLN A 138 -0.25 -4.20 -42.79
N PRO A 139 -0.05 -3.04 -42.15
CA PRO A 139 0.10 -2.95 -40.69
C PRO A 139 -1.27 -2.98 -39.99
N TYR A 140 -1.34 -3.76 -38.92
CA TYR A 140 -2.50 -3.86 -38.03
C TYR A 140 -2.10 -3.54 -36.60
N ARG A 141 -2.87 -2.70 -35.92
CA ARG A 141 -2.86 -2.58 -34.46
C ARG A 141 -3.69 -3.73 -33.88
N ILE A 142 -3.02 -4.65 -33.21
CA ILE A 142 -3.62 -5.79 -32.51
C ILE A 142 -3.80 -5.38 -31.06
N THR A 143 -5.05 -5.24 -30.64
CA THR A 143 -5.46 -4.99 -29.26
C THR A 143 -6.01 -6.27 -28.66
N PHE A 144 -5.54 -6.66 -27.47
CA PHE A 144 -6.09 -7.80 -26.76
C PHE A 144 -6.61 -7.42 -25.37
N TYR A 145 -7.60 -8.18 -24.93
CA TYR A 145 -8.27 -8.00 -23.64
C TYR A 145 -7.97 -9.24 -22.78
N PRO A 146 -6.96 -9.19 -21.91
CA PRO A 146 -6.59 -10.35 -21.12
C PRO A 146 -7.69 -10.69 -20.11
N ASN A 147 -8.22 -11.91 -20.18
CA ASN A 147 -9.19 -12.45 -19.24
C ASN A 147 -8.72 -13.81 -18.70
N VAL A 148 -7.82 -13.78 -17.72
CA VAL A 148 -7.31 -15.00 -17.09
C VAL A 148 -8.26 -15.46 -15.99
N SER A 149 -8.79 -16.66 -16.12
CA SER A 149 -9.64 -17.29 -15.11
C SER A 149 -8.80 -18.02 -14.05
N LYS A 150 -9.42 -18.33 -12.91
CA LYS A 150 -8.83 -19.21 -11.88
C LYS A 150 -8.46 -20.60 -12.43
N ASP A 151 -9.17 -21.07 -13.45
CA ASP A 151 -8.90 -22.36 -14.07
C ASP A 151 -7.60 -22.35 -14.89
N HIS A 152 -7.26 -21.23 -15.54
CA HIS A 152 -5.97 -21.05 -16.22
C HIS A 152 -4.79 -21.11 -15.24
N VAL A 153 -4.94 -20.48 -14.05
CA VAL A 153 -3.93 -20.52 -12.98
C VAL A 153 -3.79 -21.93 -12.40
N LYS A 154 -4.90 -22.65 -12.22
CA LYS A 154 -4.88 -24.05 -11.78
C LYS A 154 -4.16 -24.97 -12.77
N ALA A 155 -4.31 -24.72 -14.08
CA ALA A 155 -3.58 -25.45 -15.12
C ALA A 155 -2.06 -25.18 -15.06
N LEU A 156 -1.66 -23.94 -14.81
CA LEU A 156 -0.27 -23.58 -14.55
C LEU A 156 0.29 -24.34 -13.32
N TYR A 157 -0.46 -24.43 -12.21
CA TYR A 157 0.00 -25.14 -11.00
C TYR A 157 0.13 -26.65 -11.26
N GLY A 158 -0.83 -27.22 -11.98
CA GLY A 158 -0.78 -28.62 -12.41
C GLY A 158 0.49 -28.95 -13.20
N SER A 159 1.06 -27.96 -13.91
CA SER A 159 2.30 -28.15 -14.66
C SER A 159 3.53 -28.40 -13.76
N TYR A 160 3.53 -27.97 -12.50
CA TYR A 160 4.67 -28.15 -11.58
C TYR A 160 4.59 -29.42 -10.73
N GLN A 161 3.49 -30.19 -10.81
CA GLN A 161 3.24 -31.34 -9.92
C GLN A 161 4.35 -32.39 -9.98
N SER A 162 4.97 -32.63 -11.15
CA SER A 162 6.10 -33.54 -11.29
C SER A 162 7.35 -33.09 -10.53
N VAL A 163 7.56 -31.77 -10.43
CA VAL A 163 8.69 -31.15 -9.72
C VAL A 163 8.50 -31.27 -8.22
N ILE A 164 7.28 -30.95 -7.76
CA ILE A 164 6.87 -31.08 -6.36
C ILE A 164 7.02 -32.53 -5.90
N ALA A 165 6.50 -33.49 -6.67
CA ALA A 165 6.62 -34.92 -6.35
C ALA A 165 8.09 -35.39 -6.25
N GLY A 166 8.96 -34.94 -7.16
CA GLY A 166 10.39 -35.27 -7.13
C GLY A 166 11.17 -34.61 -5.98
N LEU A 167 10.72 -33.46 -5.48
CA LEU A 167 11.28 -32.81 -4.28
C LEU A 167 10.76 -33.46 -2.99
N GLU A 168 9.48 -33.82 -2.92
CA GLU A 168 8.89 -34.52 -1.79
C GLU A 168 9.55 -35.89 -1.57
N ALA A 169 9.76 -36.65 -2.63
CA ALA A 169 10.45 -37.94 -2.57
C ALA A 169 11.86 -37.82 -1.93
N ARG A 170 12.56 -36.71 -2.19
CA ARG A 170 13.87 -36.42 -1.60
C ARG A 170 13.77 -36.02 -0.13
N LEU A 171 12.81 -35.17 0.24
CA LEU A 171 12.56 -34.84 1.64
C LEU A 171 12.23 -36.08 2.47
N ARG A 172 11.47 -37.02 1.89
CA ARG A 172 11.17 -38.33 2.50
C ARG A 172 12.43 -39.19 2.67
N GLU A 173 13.28 -39.28 1.65
CA GLU A 173 14.55 -40.00 1.73
C GLU A 173 15.45 -39.46 2.86
N GLU A 174 15.56 -38.14 2.98
CA GLU A 174 16.40 -37.50 4.01
C GLU A 174 15.83 -37.63 5.42
N TRP A 175 14.50 -37.58 5.56
CA TRP A 175 13.86 -37.93 6.82
C TRP A 175 14.27 -39.33 7.28
N THR A 176 14.11 -40.33 6.41
CA THR A 176 14.41 -41.74 6.74
C THR A 176 15.91 -41.97 6.98
N ARG A 177 16.79 -41.29 6.24
CA ARG A 177 18.24 -41.53 6.31
C ARG A 177 18.95 -40.76 7.43
N THR A 178 18.49 -39.54 7.73
CA THR A 178 19.30 -38.57 8.48
C THR A 178 18.58 -38.04 9.73
N PHE A 179 17.30 -37.65 9.63
CA PHE A 179 16.63 -36.91 10.70
C PHE A 179 15.82 -37.80 11.66
N GLN A 180 15.31 -38.94 11.20
CA GLN A 180 14.50 -39.83 12.01
C GLN A 180 15.23 -40.30 13.27
N ASP A 181 16.52 -40.62 13.18
CA ASP A 181 17.31 -41.05 14.35
C ASP A 181 17.68 -39.88 15.26
N GLN A 182 17.96 -38.69 14.70
CA GLN A 182 18.21 -37.47 15.51
C GLN A 182 16.99 -37.03 16.33
N TRP A 183 15.78 -37.28 15.81
CA TRP A 183 14.54 -37.02 16.53
C TRP A 183 14.28 -37.99 17.68
N LYS A 184 14.69 -39.26 17.57
CA LYS A 184 14.60 -40.22 18.70
C LYS A 184 15.43 -39.74 19.89
N ASP A 185 16.67 -39.32 19.64
CA ASP A 185 17.56 -38.80 20.68
C ASP A 185 16.98 -37.55 21.39
N TYR A 186 16.31 -36.66 20.63
CA TYR A 186 15.67 -35.46 21.19
C TYR A 186 14.36 -35.77 21.94
N ALA A 187 13.53 -36.69 21.41
CA ALA A 187 12.26 -37.11 21.98
C ALA A 187 12.41 -37.97 23.26
N GLU A 188 13.61 -38.46 23.55
CA GLU A 188 13.95 -39.17 24.80
C GLU A 188 14.58 -38.25 25.88
N ALA A 189 14.97 -37.02 25.54
CA ALA A 189 15.58 -36.06 26.47
C ALA A 189 14.59 -35.48 27.53
N LYS A 190 15.08 -35.13 28.73
CA LYS A 190 14.24 -34.64 29.85
C LYS A 190 13.58 -33.28 29.56
N PRO A 191 12.36 -33.00 30.08
CA PRO A 191 11.62 -31.77 29.78
C PRO A 191 12.32 -30.45 30.13
N LEU A 192 13.15 -30.44 31.17
CA LEU A 192 13.91 -29.26 31.61
C LEU A 192 15.07 -28.92 30.64
N ASP A 193 15.68 -29.93 30.02
CA ASP A 193 16.77 -29.74 29.05
C ASP A 193 16.23 -29.21 27.73
N ARG A 194 15.04 -29.64 27.31
CA ARG A 194 14.34 -29.10 26.13
C ARG A 194 14.02 -27.62 26.27
N ARG A 195 13.64 -27.18 27.48
CA ARG A 195 13.22 -25.80 27.76
C ARG A 195 14.40 -24.82 27.73
N ARG A 196 15.56 -25.23 28.28
CA ARG A 196 16.81 -24.44 28.20
C ARG A 196 17.35 -24.28 26.79
N MET A 197 17.06 -25.24 25.90
CA MET A 197 17.49 -25.18 24.49
C MET A 197 16.60 -24.27 23.62
N LEU A 198 15.42 -23.86 24.09
CA LEU A 198 14.45 -23.04 23.34
C LEU A 198 14.56 -21.53 23.64
N GLU A 199 15.31 -21.11 24.66
CA GLU A 199 15.38 -19.70 25.10
C GLU A 199 16.28 -18.78 24.25
N ALA A 200 16.82 -19.27 23.12
CA ALA A 200 17.67 -18.47 22.24
C ALA A 200 17.30 -18.62 20.75
N ALA A 201 16.13 -18.11 20.36
CA ALA A 201 15.88 -17.67 18.98
C ALA A 201 14.64 -16.78 18.92
N PHE A 202 14.83 -15.50 18.55
CA PHE A 202 13.77 -14.51 18.44
C PHE A 202 13.35 -14.39 16.97
N PHE A 203 12.07 -14.65 16.68
CA PHE A 203 11.53 -14.77 15.33
C PHE A 203 11.27 -13.43 14.63
N SER A 204 12.33 -12.81 14.10
CA SER A 204 12.23 -11.72 13.10
C SER A 204 13.29 -11.78 11.99
N GLY A 205 14.38 -12.52 12.19
CA GLY A 205 15.51 -12.60 11.24
C GLY A 205 15.18 -13.29 9.91
N LEU A 206 14.56 -14.48 9.93
CA LEU A 206 14.25 -15.22 8.71
C LEU A 206 13.28 -14.46 7.81
N GLY A 207 12.27 -13.79 8.38
CA GLY A 207 11.34 -12.96 7.61
C GLY A 207 12.11 -11.93 6.77
N LYS A 208 12.98 -11.13 7.42
CA LYS A 208 13.84 -10.14 6.74
C LYS A 208 14.80 -10.76 5.73
N ALA A 209 15.34 -11.96 6.00
CA ALA A 209 16.21 -12.67 5.06
C ALA A 209 15.46 -13.10 3.79
N LEU A 210 14.23 -13.61 3.93
CA LEU A 210 13.38 -14.00 2.80
C LEU A 210 12.98 -12.78 1.94
N PHE A 211 12.65 -11.64 2.57
CA PHE A 211 12.42 -10.36 1.87
C PHE A 211 13.64 -9.95 1.02
N ASN A 212 14.83 -9.97 1.63
CA ASN A 212 16.08 -9.57 0.99
C ASN A 212 16.44 -10.45 -0.22
N VAL A 213 16.23 -11.78 -0.12
CA VAL A 213 16.49 -12.70 -1.24
C VAL A 213 15.66 -12.33 -2.44
N TRP A 214 14.36 -12.11 -2.23
CA TRP A 214 13.44 -11.86 -3.34
C TRP A 214 13.71 -10.50 -4.00
N ASP A 215 14.00 -9.46 -3.22
CA ASP A 215 14.41 -8.14 -3.73
C ASP A 215 15.68 -8.21 -4.60
N ASN A 216 16.56 -9.18 -4.34
CA ASN A 216 17.86 -9.33 -4.99
C ASN A 216 17.92 -10.41 -6.09
N VAL A 217 16.83 -11.14 -6.38
CA VAL A 217 16.79 -12.12 -7.50
C VAL A 217 17.08 -11.45 -8.85
N THR A 218 16.70 -10.19 -9.02
CA THR A 218 17.01 -9.39 -10.22
C THR A 218 18.49 -9.09 -10.35
N GLN A 219 19.17 -8.76 -9.24
CA GLN A 219 20.64 -8.63 -9.24
C GLN A 219 21.29 -9.94 -9.65
N LEU A 220 20.79 -11.09 -9.18
CA LEU A 220 21.32 -12.39 -9.59
C LEU A 220 21.09 -12.71 -11.08
N TYR A 221 19.93 -12.31 -11.61
CA TYR A 221 19.63 -12.39 -13.04
C TYR A 221 20.60 -11.53 -13.86
N ASP A 222 20.80 -10.27 -13.48
CA ASP A 222 21.71 -9.33 -14.18
C ASP A 222 23.16 -9.81 -14.12
N LEU A 223 23.58 -10.39 -12.98
CA LEU A 223 24.91 -10.98 -12.82
C LEU A 223 25.15 -12.14 -13.80
N LEU A 224 24.15 -12.99 -14.02
CA LEU A 224 24.25 -14.17 -14.90
C LEU A 224 23.96 -13.85 -16.37
N ALA A 225 23.19 -12.81 -16.66
CA ALA A 225 22.88 -12.37 -18.02
C ALA A 225 24.13 -11.88 -18.75
N ASP A 226 25.03 -11.21 -18.03
CA ASP A 226 26.31 -10.72 -18.55
C ASP A 226 27.50 -11.19 -17.68
N LEU A 227 27.97 -12.42 -17.91
CA LEU A 227 28.98 -13.07 -17.07
C LEU A 227 30.35 -12.38 -17.05
N LYS A 228 30.81 -11.85 -18.20
CA LYS A 228 32.15 -11.23 -18.33
C LYS A 228 32.31 -9.94 -17.51
N PRO A 229 31.42 -8.93 -17.63
CA PRO A 229 31.55 -7.71 -16.83
C PRO A 229 31.22 -7.93 -15.34
N ASN A 230 30.50 -9.00 -15.00
CA ASN A 230 30.10 -9.30 -13.63
C ASN A 230 31.00 -10.32 -12.91
N GLY A 231 32.11 -10.76 -13.53
CA GLY A 231 33.00 -11.78 -12.98
C GLY A 231 33.50 -11.48 -11.56
N GLU A 232 33.93 -10.24 -11.29
CA GLU A 232 34.39 -9.83 -9.94
C GLU A 232 33.28 -9.89 -8.89
N LYS A 233 32.04 -9.57 -9.26
CA LYS A 233 30.88 -9.65 -8.38
C LYS A 233 30.45 -11.11 -8.15
N LEU A 234 30.54 -11.95 -9.18
CA LEU A 234 30.26 -13.38 -9.07
C LEU A 234 31.27 -14.11 -8.17
N LEU A 235 32.51 -13.63 -8.08
CA LEU A 235 33.52 -14.18 -7.16
C LEU A 235 33.20 -13.97 -5.66
N ALA A 236 32.25 -13.09 -5.32
CA ALA A 236 31.72 -13.00 -3.96
C ALA A 236 30.90 -14.25 -3.58
N TYR A 237 30.35 -14.94 -4.58
CA TYR A 237 29.46 -16.09 -4.42
C TYR A 237 30.07 -17.41 -4.89
N LEU A 238 31.02 -17.35 -5.83
CA LEU A 238 31.64 -18.50 -6.50
C LEU A 238 33.14 -18.49 -6.36
N SER A 239 33.76 -19.66 -6.39
CA SER A 239 35.20 -19.80 -6.57
C SER A 239 35.62 -19.51 -8.01
N GLN A 240 36.90 -19.20 -8.20
CA GLN A 240 37.47 -18.99 -9.53
C GLN A 240 37.24 -20.19 -10.47
N ALA A 241 37.34 -21.41 -9.94
CA ALA A 241 37.13 -22.64 -10.71
C ALA A 241 35.67 -22.81 -11.19
N GLU A 242 34.70 -22.46 -10.34
CA GLU A 242 33.27 -22.52 -10.68
C GLU A 242 32.89 -21.44 -11.70
N LEU A 243 33.47 -20.23 -11.59
CA LEU A 243 33.28 -19.15 -12.56
C LEU A 243 33.88 -19.53 -13.94
N ASP A 244 35.05 -20.15 -13.96
CA ASP A 244 35.69 -20.62 -15.20
C ASP A 244 34.90 -21.76 -15.88
N GLU A 245 34.17 -22.57 -15.11
CA GLU A 245 33.26 -23.60 -15.64
C GLU A 245 31.98 -22.96 -16.21
N LEU A 246 31.42 -21.98 -15.50
CA LEU A 246 30.26 -21.19 -15.94
C LEU A 246 30.52 -20.45 -17.27
N LEU A 247 31.71 -19.87 -17.43
CA LEU A 247 32.12 -19.15 -18.65
C LEU A 247 32.33 -20.08 -19.87
N LYS A 248 32.43 -21.41 -19.67
CA LYS A 248 32.59 -22.40 -20.75
C LYS A 248 31.26 -22.94 -21.28
N LEU A 249 30.14 -22.63 -20.64
CA LEU A 249 28.83 -23.12 -21.06
C LEU A 249 28.38 -22.47 -22.38
N GLY A 250 27.61 -23.23 -23.16
CA GLY A 250 26.96 -22.71 -24.37
C GLY A 250 25.82 -21.74 -24.03
N ASN A 251 25.54 -20.83 -24.97
CA ASN A 251 24.49 -19.82 -24.82
C ASN A 251 23.11 -20.42 -24.49
N ASP A 252 22.79 -21.60 -25.03
CA ASP A 252 21.51 -22.28 -24.77
C ASP A 252 21.39 -22.78 -23.32
N THR A 253 22.50 -23.20 -22.70
CA THR A 253 22.52 -23.62 -21.29
C THR A 253 22.39 -22.42 -20.35
N ILE A 254 23.02 -21.30 -20.69
CA ILE A 254 22.88 -20.02 -19.95
C ILE A 254 21.44 -19.51 -20.06
N ALA A 255 20.84 -19.56 -21.26
CA ALA A 255 19.45 -19.19 -21.46
C ALA A 255 18.50 -20.05 -20.61
N ASN A 256 18.73 -21.36 -20.50
CA ASN A 256 17.93 -22.22 -19.63
C ASN A 256 18.09 -21.88 -18.14
N GLY A 257 19.30 -21.54 -17.68
CA GLY A 257 19.54 -21.10 -16.30
C GLY A 257 18.85 -19.78 -15.96
N LEU A 258 18.93 -18.80 -16.87
CA LEU A 258 18.20 -17.53 -16.75
C LEU A 258 16.69 -17.75 -16.75
N LEU A 259 16.21 -18.73 -17.52
CA LEU A 259 14.80 -19.07 -17.58
C LEU A 259 14.30 -19.64 -16.22
N VAL A 260 15.12 -20.42 -15.51
CA VAL A 260 14.79 -20.86 -14.14
C VAL A 260 14.66 -19.67 -13.18
N LEU A 261 15.48 -18.63 -13.34
CA LEU A 261 15.42 -17.40 -12.54
C LEU A 261 14.27 -16.45 -12.90
N SER A 262 13.64 -16.69 -14.05
CA SER A 262 12.44 -15.99 -14.49
C SER A 262 11.14 -16.72 -14.10
N ASP A 263 11.24 -17.98 -13.65
CA ASP A 263 10.09 -18.81 -13.27
C ASP A 263 9.83 -18.68 -11.76
N GLU A 264 9.11 -17.62 -11.37
CA GLU A 264 8.74 -17.30 -9.98
C GLU A 264 8.09 -18.47 -9.19
N PRO A 265 7.12 -19.24 -9.73
CA PRO A 265 6.54 -20.37 -8.99
C PRO A 265 7.56 -21.48 -8.77
N LEU A 266 8.44 -21.72 -9.74
CA LEU A 266 9.52 -22.69 -9.60
C LEU A 266 10.52 -22.28 -8.51
N LEU A 267 10.88 -20.99 -8.42
CA LEU A 267 11.71 -20.45 -7.34
C LEU A 267 11.02 -20.62 -5.97
N PHE A 268 9.72 -20.36 -5.89
CA PHE A 268 8.95 -20.54 -4.66
C PHE A 268 8.86 -22.01 -4.23
N ILE A 269 8.73 -22.94 -5.16
CA ILE A 269 8.76 -24.39 -4.88
C ILE A 269 10.12 -24.77 -4.28
N TYR A 270 11.24 -24.26 -4.82
CA TYR A 270 12.56 -24.53 -4.27
C TYR A 270 12.73 -23.95 -2.87
N LEU A 271 12.26 -22.72 -2.65
CA LEU A 271 12.28 -22.09 -1.34
C LEU A 271 11.43 -22.87 -0.33
N SER A 272 10.23 -23.29 -0.73
CA SER A 272 9.33 -24.11 0.10
C SER A 272 9.96 -25.46 0.44
N ALA A 273 10.72 -26.07 -0.48
CA ALA A 273 11.46 -27.29 -0.22
C ALA A 273 12.59 -27.07 0.81
N MET A 274 13.33 -25.96 0.73
CA MET A 274 14.35 -25.59 1.73
C MET A 274 13.72 -25.37 3.10
N VAL A 275 12.61 -24.63 3.18
CA VAL A 275 11.89 -24.39 4.44
C VAL A 275 11.37 -25.70 5.03
N SER A 276 10.81 -26.58 4.18
CA SER A 276 10.35 -27.91 4.60
C SER A 276 11.50 -28.76 5.12
N TRP A 277 12.66 -28.73 4.46
CA TRP A 277 13.87 -29.40 4.94
C TRP A 277 14.30 -28.90 6.33
N MET A 278 14.27 -27.58 6.55
CA MET A 278 14.59 -27.01 7.85
C MET A 278 13.58 -27.40 8.93
N ARG A 279 12.29 -27.52 8.59
CA ARG A 279 11.24 -27.99 9.51
C ARG A 279 11.42 -29.45 9.93
N LEU A 280 12.12 -30.27 9.15
CA LEU A 280 12.44 -31.66 9.51
C LEU A 280 13.54 -31.75 10.59
N LEU A 281 14.28 -30.66 10.86
CA LEU A 281 15.31 -30.65 11.89
C LEU A 281 14.72 -30.64 13.30
N PRO A 282 15.40 -31.25 14.30
CA PRO A 282 15.02 -31.09 15.70
C PRO A 282 15.02 -29.61 16.12
N PRO A 283 14.11 -29.16 17.00
CA PRO A 283 13.95 -27.76 17.39
C PRO A 283 15.24 -26.98 17.70
N PRO A 284 16.22 -27.50 18.48
CA PRO A 284 17.45 -26.74 18.77
C PRO A 284 18.33 -26.52 17.53
N GLN A 285 18.34 -27.48 16.59
CA GLN A 285 19.10 -27.35 15.35
C GLN A 285 18.42 -26.37 14.40
N MET A 286 17.09 -26.43 14.35
CA MET A 286 16.25 -25.53 13.59
C MET A 286 16.48 -24.09 14.08
N THR A 287 16.34 -23.81 15.38
CA THR A 287 16.52 -22.45 15.93
C THR A 287 17.91 -21.89 15.70
N GLU A 288 18.96 -22.72 15.85
CA GLU A 288 20.35 -22.33 15.62
C GLU A 288 20.61 -21.99 14.14
N LEU A 289 20.12 -22.84 13.23
CA LEU A 289 20.20 -22.58 11.80
C LEU A 289 19.46 -21.30 11.40
N TRP A 290 18.26 -21.08 11.96
CA TRP A 290 17.43 -19.92 11.64
C TRP A 290 18.04 -18.60 12.09
N GLY A 291 18.78 -18.60 13.21
CA GLY A 291 19.49 -17.41 13.70
C GLY A 291 20.65 -16.97 12.80
N GLU A 292 21.18 -17.87 11.98
CA GLU A 292 22.36 -17.63 11.13
C GLU A 292 22.01 -17.46 9.64
N ILE A 293 20.75 -17.69 9.24
CA ILE A 293 20.30 -17.50 7.86
C ILE A 293 20.15 -16.00 7.56
N THR A 294 20.98 -15.51 6.63
CA THR A 294 20.90 -14.16 6.06
C THR A 294 20.40 -14.21 4.62
N GLY A 295 20.08 -13.05 4.03
CA GLY A 295 19.71 -12.96 2.62
C GLY A 295 20.80 -13.49 1.69
N GLU A 296 22.07 -13.22 1.99
CA GLU A 296 23.23 -13.69 1.21
C GLU A 296 23.37 -15.23 1.19
N VAL A 297 23.11 -15.89 2.32
CA VAL A 297 23.13 -17.36 2.42
C VAL A 297 22.08 -17.96 1.49
N LEU A 298 20.86 -17.42 1.51
CA LEU A 298 19.76 -17.90 0.68
C LEU A 298 19.98 -17.60 -0.82
N ILE A 299 20.54 -16.44 -1.17
CA ILE A 299 20.95 -16.10 -2.55
C ILE A 299 22.00 -17.10 -3.06
N ASN A 300 22.98 -17.46 -2.23
CA ASN A 300 24.03 -18.41 -2.61
C ASN A 300 23.47 -19.84 -2.78
N LEU A 301 22.56 -20.27 -1.90
CA LEU A 301 21.83 -21.55 -2.06
C LEU A 301 20.99 -21.58 -3.34
N LEU A 302 20.33 -20.47 -3.69
CA LEU A 302 19.59 -20.34 -4.94
C LEU A 302 20.52 -20.41 -6.16
N LEU A 303 21.66 -19.73 -6.10
CA LEU A 303 22.69 -19.77 -7.16
C LEU A 303 23.22 -21.20 -7.37
N ILE A 304 23.49 -21.95 -6.30
CA ILE A 304 23.90 -23.35 -6.37
C ILE A 304 22.86 -24.19 -7.14
N ARG A 305 21.57 -23.93 -6.90
CA ARG A 305 20.49 -24.65 -7.58
C ARG A 305 20.43 -24.32 -9.07
N VAL A 306 20.57 -23.04 -9.44
CA VAL A 306 20.55 -22.58 -10.84
C VAL A 306 21.76 -23.10 -11.59
N LEU A 307 22.95 -23.02 -11.00
CA LEU A 307 24.17 -23.55 -11.58
C LEU A 307 24.12 -25.07 -11.74
N GLY A 308 23.58 -25.79 -10.75
CA GLY A 308 23.34 -27.22 -10.87
C GLY A 308 22.36 -27.59 -11.99
N ALA A 309 21.34 -26.74 -12.24
CA ALA A 309 20.46 -26.89 -13.40
C ALA A 309 21.24 -26.74 -14.71
N MET A 310 22.18 -25.80 -14.77
CA MET A 310 23.10 -25.55 -15.89
C MET A 310 24.24 -26.58 -16.03
N GLY A 311 24.32 -27.57 -15.12
CA GLY A 311 25.35 -28.61 -15.11
C GLY A 311 26.66 -28.21 -14.43
N VAL A 312 26.70 -27.06 -13.74
CA VAL A 312 27.87 -26.57 -12.98
C VAL A 312 27.72 -26.96 -11.52
N VAL A 313 28.75 -27.61 -10.96
CA VAL A 313 28.74 -28.03 -9.56
C VAL A 313 29.27 -26.88 -8.70
N ALA A 314 28.36 -26.17 -8.02
CA ALA A 314 28.71 -25.07 -7.12
C ALA A 314 28.61 -25.48 -5.64
N ARG A 315 29.42 -24.85 -4.79
CA ARG A 315 29.40 -24.99 -3.33
C ARG A 315 29.07 -23.66 -2.66
N LEU A 316 28.80 -23.70 -1.36
CA LEU A 316 28.64 -22.48 -0.58
C LEU A 316 29.96 -21.69 -0.59
N GLY A 317 29.87 -20.41 -0.95
CA GLY A 317 31.02 -19.52 -1.03
C GLY A 317 31.74 -19.39 0.31
N ALA A 318 33.08 -19.41 0.29
CA ALA A 318 33.90 -19.33 1.52
C ALA A 318 33.63 -18.04 2.32
N GLN A 319 33.31 -16.93 1.64
CA GLN A 319 32.94 -15.67 2.28
C GLN A 319 31.60 -15.77 3.00
N VAL A 320 30.58 -16.35 2.37
CA VAL A 320 29.26 -16.60 2.97
C VAL A 320 29.37 -17.52 4.19
N LEU A 321 30.17 -18.58 4.10
CA LEU A 321 30.43 -19.49 5.23
C LEU A 321 31.20 -18.83 6.37
N SER A 322 32.10 -17.90 6.08
CA SER A 322 32.90 -17.20 7.10
C SER A 322 32.08 -16.26 7.98
N ALA A 323 30.94 -15.77 7.49
CA ALA A 323 30.02 -14.92 8.23
C ALA A 323 29.18 -15.68 9.27
N ILE A 324 29.08 -17.00 9.15
CA ILE A 324 28.26 -17.86 10.02
C ILE A 324 29.06 -18.25 11.26
N LYS A 325 28.58 -17.85 12.44
CA LYS A 325 29.31 -18.07 13.70
C LYS A 325 29.20 -19.50 14.18
N SER A 326 28.02 -20.12 14.09
CA SER A 326 27.81 -21.52 14.47
C SER A 326 28.50 -22.50 13.52
N LYS A 327 29.35 -23.39 14.09
CA LYS A 327 29.95 -24.51 13.36
C LYS A 327 28.90 -25.51 12.88
N ARG A 328 27.88 -25.78 13.70
CA ARG A 328 26.80 -26.73 13.37
C ARG A 328 25.90 -26.17 12.26
N ALA A 329 25.58 -24.87 12.31
CA ALA A 329 24.82 -24.23 11.24
C ALA A 329 25.57 -24.29 9.89
N ARG A 330 26.90 -24.10 9.88
CA ARG A 330 27.72 -24.30 8.67
C ARG A 330 27.61 -25.71 8.11
N GLU A 331 27.76 -26.74 8.96
CA GLU A 331 27.64 -28.15 8.54
C GLU A 331 26.23 -28.47 7.99
N LEU A 332 25.18 -27.91 8.59
CA LEU A 332 23.80 -28.06 8.12
C LEU A 332 23.56 -27.35 6.78
N LEU A 333 24.10 -26.14 6.60
CA LEU A 333 23.98 -25.40 5.34
C LEU A 333 24.76 -26.08 4.20
N GLU A 334 25.94 -26.63 4.49
CA GLU A 334 26.69 -27.44 3.52
C GLU A 334 25.94 -28.73 3.15
N LEU A 335 25.25 -29.36 4.11
CA LEU A 335 24.41 -30.53 3.85
C LEU A 335 23.23 -30.16 2.94
N LEU A 336 22.55 -29.04 3.21
CA LEU A 336 21.47 -28.52 2.37
C LEU A 336 21.97 -28.19 0.96
N ALA A 337 23.11 -27.51 0.84
CA ALA A 337 23.72 -27.15 -0.44
C ALA A 337 24.02 -28.38 -1.32
N LYS A 338 24.56 -29.45 -0.73
CA LYS A 338 24.83 -30.72 -1.46
C LYS A 338 23.59 -31.34 -2.07
N GLN A 339 22.42 -31.12 -1.48
CA GLN A 339 21.14 -31.65 -2.01
C GLN A 339 20.63 -30.89 -3.25
N LEU A 340 21.12 -29.67 -3.47
CA LEU A 340 20.71 -28.80 -4.57
C LEU A 340 21.48 -29.07 -5.89
N VAL A 341 22.58 -29.82 -5.82
CA VAL A 341 23.63 -29.94 -6.86
C VAL A 341 23.36 -30.98 -7.96
N LYS A 342 22.24 -31.72 -7.95
CA LYS A 342 22.01 -32.76 -8.98
C LYS A 342 21.68 -32.17 -10.37
N PRO A 343 22.31 -32.68 -11.46
CA PRO A 343 22.04 -32.26 -12.84
C PRO A 343 20.70 -32.79 -13.34
N GLY A 344 19.95 -31.97 -14.06
CA GLY A 344 18.72 -32.42 -14.74
C GLY A 344 17.72 -31.32 -15.01
N LEU A 345 17.97 -30.53 -16.07
CA LEU A 345 16.94 -29.75 -16.76
C LEU A 345 16.12 -30.62 -17.75
N GLU A 346 16.51 -31.87 -17.99
CA GLU A 346 15.93 -32.75 -19.01
C GLU A 346 14.40 -32.90 -18.89
N PRO A 347 13.79 -33.09 -17.69
CA PRO A 347 12.32 -33.11 -17.56
C PRO A 347 11.65 -31.73 -17.62
N HIS A 348 12.42 -30.65 -17.50
CA HIS A 348 11.91 -29.27 -17.53
C HIS A 348 11.90 -28.71 -18.97
N ALA A 349 12.94 -28.99 -19.77
CA ALA A 349 13.09 -28.47 -21.13
C ALA A 349 12.37 -29.33 -22.20
N GLU A 350 12.20 -30.64 -22.00
CA GLU A 350 11.57 -31.52 -23.02
C GLU A 350 10.08 -31.27 -23.26
N ALA A 351 9.39 -30.58 -22.34
CA ALA A 351 7.98 -30.20 -22.50
C ALA A 351 7.75 -29.13 -23.61
N LEU A 352 8.82 -28.55 -24.18
CA LEU A 352 8.76 -27.60 -25.30
C LEU A 352 8.58 -28.26 -26.68
N LYS A 353 8.79 -29.58 -26.81
CA LYS A 353 8.79 -30.27 -28.11
C LYS A 353 7.43 -30.40 -28.84
N PRO A 354 6.23 -30.44 -28.21
CA PRO A 354 5.01 -30.75 -28.97
C PRO A 354 4.43 -29.63 -29.85
N LEU A 355 4.99 -28.42 -29.86
CA LEU A 355 4.42 -27.27 -30.61
C LEU A 355 5.15 -26.92 -31.91
N LEU A 356 6.22 -27.65 -32.22
CA LEU A 356 6.64 -27.81 -33.61
C LEU A 356 5.83 -28.98 -34.16
N LEU A 357 4.64 -28.73 -34.72
CA LEU A 357 4.08 -29.43 -35.89
C LEU A 357 2.57 -29.18 -36.05
N GLY A 358 2.23 -28.47 -37.13
CA GLY A 358 0.90 -28.39 -37.72
C GLY A 358 0.97 -28.18 -39.24
N GLY A 359 1.97 -28.72 -39.92
CA GLY A 359 2.14 -28.65 -41.38
C GLY A 359 3.36 -29.45 -41.83
N PRO A 360 3.38 -30.02 -43.06
CA PRO A 360 4.45 -30.92 -43.48
C PRO A 360 5.78 -30.16 -43.47
N ALA A 361 6.80 -30.81 -42.88
CA ALA A 361 8.15 -30.29 -42.78
C ALA A 361 8.68 -29.93 -44.19
N THR A 362 8.63 -28.64 -44.51
CA THR A 362 9.42 -28.11 -45.61
C THR A 362 10.78 -27.83 -45.01
N ALA A 363 11.77 -28.65 -45.37
CA ALA A 363 13.16 -28.45 -44.96
C ALA A 363 13.64 -27.09 -45.48
N ILE A 364 13.60 -26.06 -44.63
CA ILE A 364 14.31 -24.81 -44.89
C ILE A 364 15.78 -25.14 -44.65
N LYS A 365 16.58 -25.08 -45.71
CA LYS A 365 18.02 -25.20 -45.67
C LYS A 365 18.55 -24.29 -44.56
N ALA A 366 19.10 -24.90 -43.50
CA ALA A 366 20.12 -24.26 -42.71
C ALA A 366 21.21 -23.82 -43.69
N VAL A 367 21.28 -22.52 -43.96
CA VAL A 367 22.45 -21.96 -44.61
C VAL A 367 23.57 -22.04 -43.56
N PRO A 368 24.67 -22.74 -43.85
CA PRO A 368 25.74 -22.95 -42.90
C PRO A 368 26.37 -21.61 -42.55
N VAL A 369 26.34 -21.22 -41.27
CA VAL A 369 27.04 -20.04 -40.80
C VAL A 369 28.49 -20.42 -40.49
N ALA A 370 29.38 -20.05 -41.41
CA ALA A 370 30.79 -19.82 -41.18
C ALA A 370 31.24 -18.69 -42.14
N PRO A 371 32.27 -17.88 -41.82
CA PRO A 371 32.09 -16.53 -41.30
C PRO A 371 32.66 -15.45 -42.25
N LEU A 372 32.21 -14.20 -42.13
CA LEU A 372 32.93 -13.04 -42.68
C LEU A 372 33.37 -12.10 -41.54
N LYS A 373 34.70 -11.98 -41.43
CA LYS A 373 35.46 -11.23 -40.43
C LYS A 373 35.33 -9.71 -40.62
N ALA A 374 35.22 -9.00 -39.50
CA ALA A 374 35.75 -7.64 -39.34
C ALA A 374 36.49 -7.57 -37.98
N GLY A 375 37.80 -7.81 -38.00
CA GLY A 375 38.65 -7.74 -36.79
C GLY A 375 38.47 -8.86 -35.76
N GLU A 376 39.07 -8.69 -34.57
CA GLU A 376 39.23 -9.73 -33.52
C GLU A 376 38.06 -9.88 -32.51
N HIS A 377 36.89 -9.26 -32.71
CA HIS A 377 35.79 -9.41 -31.74
C HIS A 377 34.53 -10.03 -32.36
N VAL A 378 34.12 -11.15 -31.80
CA VAL A 378 32.87 -11.89 -32.09
C VAL A 378 31.79 -11.38 -31.14
N VAL A 379 30.61 -11.01 -31.65
CA VAL A 379 29.39 -10.86 -30.84
C VAL A 379 28.28 -11.70 -31.45
N SER A 380 27.70 -12.56 -30.63
CA SER A 380 26.69 -13.57 -30.95
C SER A 380 25.26 -13.06 -30.82
N ASN A 381 24.41 -13.52 -31.75
CA ASN A 381 22.97 -13.81 -31.70
C ASN A 381 22.00 -12.85 -30.94
N PRO A 382 20.98 -12.24 -31.59
CA PRO A 382 20.12 -11.21 -30.97
C PRO A 382 18.94 -11.73 -30.14
N VAL A 383 18.79 -13.05 -29.94
CA VAL A 383 17.62 -13.62 -29.22
C VAL A 383 17.55 -13.27 -27.72
N PRO A 384 18.65 -13.04 -26.97
CA PRO A 384 18.57 -12.57 -25.58
C PRO A 384 18.19 -11.08 -25.46
N ALA A 385 18.36 -10.29 -26.53
CA ALA A 385 18.40 -8.83 -26.45
C ALA A 385 17.05 -8.16 -26.14
N VAL A 386 15.93 -8.88 -26.25
CA VAL A 386 14.59 -8.33 -25.97
C VAL A 386 14.10 -8.66 -24.55
N ARG A 387 14.81 -9.51 -23.78
CA ARG A 387 14.42 -9.90 -22.40
C ARG A 387 15.15 -9.06 -21.35
N ARG A 388 14.94 -7.74 -21.36
CA ARG A 388 15.35 -6.87 -20.25
C ARG A 388 14.34 -6.96 -19.11
N LYS A 389 14.76 -7.51 -17.97
CA LYS A 389 13.99 -7.52 -16.72
C LYS A 389 13.91 -6.09 -16.19
N THR A 390 12.85 -5.36 -16.53
CA THR A 390 12.46 -4.18 -15.74
C THR A 390 11.62 -4.71 -14.60
N GLN A 391 12.09 -4.58 -13.36
CA GLN A 391 11.34 -5.00 -12.17
C GLN A 391 9.90 -4.47 -12.21
N GLN A 392 8.91 -5.35 -12.16
CA GLN A 392 7.51 -4.95 -11.88
C GLN A 392 6.89 -5.71 -10.71
N THR A 393 7.37 -6.91 -10.32
CA THR A 393 6.94 -7.58 -9.08
C THR A 393 7.68 -7.03 -7.86
N VAL A 394 6.94 -6.24 -7.09
CA VAL A 394 7.37 -5.53 -5.89
C VAL A 394 6.74 -6.15 -4.64
N LEU A 395 7.56 -6.45 -3.62
CA LEU A 395 7.12 -7.08 -2.38
C LEU A 395 6.34 -6.08 -1.53
N VAL A 396 5.02 -6.25 -1.45
CA VAL A 396 4.14 -5.37 -0.66
C VAL A 396 3.47 -6.16 0.44
N ARG A 397 4.03 -6.07 1.65
CA ARG A 397 3.42 -6.66 2.85
C ARG A 397 2.00 -6.14 3.03
N GLN A 398 1.04 -7.06 3.04
CA GLN A 398 -0.36 -6.77 3.24
C GLN A 398 -0.69 -6.90 4.72
N GLU A 399 -1.29 -5.87 5.29
CA GLU A 399 -1.90 -5.95 6.60
C GLU A 399 -3.40 -5.99 6.39
N PRO A 400 -4.11 -7.01 6.91
CA PRO A 400 -5.57 -6.99 6.93
C PRO A 400 -6.01 -5.83 7.82
N VAL A 401 -6.82 -4.93 7.27
CA VAL A 401 -7.36 -3.76 7.95
C VAL A 401 -8.86 -3.88 8.01
N ASP A 402 -9.43 -3.88 9.20
CA ASP A 402 -10.87 -3.76 9.40
C ASP A 402 -11.27 -2.30 9.09
N ASP A 403 -11.84 -2.08 7.91
CA ASP A 403 -12.21 -0.73 7.43
C ASP A 403 -13.73 -0.57 7.30
N VAL A 404 -14.24 0.55 7.79
CA VAL A 404 -15.66 0.92 7.74
C VAL A 404 -15.79 2.30 7.10
N PRO A 405 -15.85 2.38 5.75
CA PRO A 405 -15.82 3.64 5.02
C PRO A 405 -17.19 4.35 5.11
N ILE A 406 -17.44 5.07 6.20
CA ILE A 406 -18.65 5.88 6.41
C ILE A 406 -18.27 7.34 6.57
N SER A 407 -18.83 8.22 5.73
CA SER A 407 -18.63 9.66 5.86
C SER A 407 -19.14 10.18 7.21
N GLY A 408 -18.35 11.04 7.86
CA GLY A 408 -18.82 11.82 9.00
C GLY A 408 -20.04 12.65 8.62
N LYS A 409 -20.96 12.85 9.57
CA LYS A 409 -22.18 13.63 9.36
C LYS A 409 -22.17 14.89 10.21
N ASN A 410 -22.55 16.01 9.62
CA ASN A 410 -22.82 17.23 10.39
C ASN A 410 -24.14 17.07 11.20
N PRO A 411 -24.46 17.97 12.14
CA PRO A 411 -25.68 17.84 12.95
C PRO A 411 -27.00 17.98 12.16
N ASN A 412 -26.97 18.48 10.92
CA ASN A 412 -28.13 18.43 10.01
C ASN A 412 -28.27 17.07 9.27
N GLY A 413 -27.37 16.11 9.54
CA GLY A 413 -27.39 14.76 8.99
C GLY A 413 -26.77 14.62 7.60
N ASN A 414 -26.20 15.68 7.04
CA ASN A 414 -25.52 15.64 5.74
C ASN A 414 -24.10 15.10 5.88
N ALA A 415 -23.61 14.41 4.85
CA ALA A 415 -22.20 14.01 4.78
C ALA A 415 -21.30 15.26 4.80
N ALA A 416 -20.26 15.25 5.62
CA ALA A 416 -19.38 16.39 5.83
C ALA A 416 -17.93 15.96 6.09
N ALA A 417 -17.01 16.52 5.31
CA ALA A 417 -15.58 16.49 5.59
C ALA A 417 -15.23 17.46 6.75
N PRO A 418 -14.03 17.36 7.35
CA PRO A 418 -13.60 18.36 8.31
C PRO A 418 -13.40 19.70 7.61
N SER A 419 -13.41 20.78 8.37
CA SER A 419 -13.38 22.16 7.88
C SER A 419 -12.18 22.42 6.95
N ASP A 420 -11.01 21.88 7.26
CA ASP A 420 -9.76 21.99 6.50
C ASP A 420 -9.78 21.28 5.14
N LYS A 421 -10.64 20.28 4.96
CA LYS A 421 -10.79 19.48 3.73
C LYS A 421 -12.08 19.77 2.97
N THR A 422 -12.98 20.54 3.56
CA THR A 422 -14.20 20.94 2.89
C THR A 422 -13.86 21.94 1.79
N VAL A 423 -14.37 21.71 0.58
CA VAL A 423 -14.16 22.64 -0.53
C VAL A 423 -14.87 23.96 -0.23
N THR A 424 -14.10 25.05 -0.26
CA THR A 424 -14.55 26.43 -0.06
C THR A 424 -14.03 27.30 -1.20
N ASN A 425 -14.49 28.56 -1.31
CA ASN A 425 -14.03 29.54 -2.31
C ASN A 425 -13.71 30.86 -1.62
N GLY A 426 -12.47 31.01 -1.13
CA GLY A 426 -11.95 32.21 -0.46
C GLY A 426 -12.58 32.55 0.91
N CYS A 427 -13.76 32.02 1.20
CA CYS A 427 -14.56 32.23 2.40
C CYS A 427 -14.97 30.90 3.01
N PRO A 428 -15.26 30.81 4.32
CA PRO A 428 -15.48 29.54 5.01
C PRO A 428 -16.85 28.89 4.73
N VAL A 429 -17.50 29.21 3.61
CA VAL A 429 -18.76 28.59 3.19
C VAL A 429 -18.46 27.25 2.51
N SER A 430 -19.10 26.19 2.97
CA SER A 430 -19.01 24.84 2.38
C SER A 430 -19.66 24.82 0.99
N MET A 431 -18.90 24.45 -0.06
CA MET A 431 -19.44 24.30 -1.43
C MET A 431 -20.34 23.07 -1.61
N VAL A 432 -20.56 22.28 -0.55
CA VAL A 432 -21.47 21.14 -0.54
C VAL A 432 -22.78 21.50 0.14
N THR A 433 -22.68 21.85 1.42
CA THR A 433 -23.82 22.03 2.32
C THR A 433 -24.27 23.48 2.41
N GLY A 434 -23.41 24.44 2.05
CA GLY A 434 -23.65 25.88 2.20
C GLY A 434 -23.64 26.37 3.63
N GLU A 435 -23.18 25.57 4.59
CA GLU A 435 -22.95 26.00 5.97
C GLU A 435 -21.67 26.83 6.09
N GLU A 436 -21.62 27.77 7.04
CA GLU A 436 -20.39 28.44 7.44
C GLU A 436 -19.56 27.50 8.32
N LEU A 437 -18.25 27.42 8.04
CA LEU A 437 -17.24 26.63 8.73
C LEU A 437 -16.10 27.53 9.19
N LEU A 438 -16.35 28.32 10.23
CA LEU A 438 -15.41 29.34 10.69
C LEU A 438 -14.55 28.81 11.84
N THR A 439 -13.30 28.45 11.55
CA THR A 439 -12.31 28.04 12.56
C THR A 439 -11.37 29.20 12.89
N LEU A 440 -11.20 29.50 14.17
CA LEU A 440 -10.32 30.56 14.67
C LEU A 440 -9.43 30.02 15.79
N THR A 441 -8.13 30.27 15.69
CA THR A 441 -7.16 29.93 16.74
C THR A 441 -7.02 31.10 17.69
N ASP A 442 -7.45 30.92 18.93
CA ASP A 442 -7.41 31.97 19.96
C ASP A 442 -6.12 31.89 20.80
N GLY A 443 -5.45 30.74 20.85
CA GLY A 443 -4.11 30.62 21.43
C GLY A 443 -3.51 29.23 21.37
N VAL A 444 -2.32 29.07 21.95
CA VAL A 444 -1.51 27.85 21.85
C VAL A 444 -0.92 27.49 23.21
N LEU A 445 -1.02 26.22 23.58
CA LEU A 445 -0.18 25.59 24.60
C LEU A 445 1.06 25.05 23.91
N ASP A 446 2.21 25.61 24.23
CA ASP A 446 3.52 25.16 23.77
C ASP A 446 4.04 23.95 24.58
N GLY A 447 5.06 23.31 24.03
CA GLY A 447 5.66 22.10 24.58
C GLY A 447 6.03 21.10 23.49
N ILE A 448 6.39 19.89 23.90
CA ILE A 448 6.76 18.80 22.98
C ILE A 448 5.56 18.41 22.10
N LEU A 449 4.35 18.38 22.68
CA LEU A 449 3.10 18.20 21.97
C LEU A 449 2.30 19.51 21.99
N PRO A 450 2.53 20.44 21.05
CA PRO A 450 1.83 21.72 21.02
C PRO A 450 0.33 21.53 20.73
N PHE A 451 -0.50 22.38 21.35
CA PHE A 451 -1.95 22.32 21.22
C PHE A 451 -2.54 23.69 20.96
N GLU A 452 -3.29 23.80 19.86
CA GLU A 452 -4.03 25.01 19.51
C GLU A 452 -5.41 24.99 20.17
N TRP A 453 -5.67 26.01 21.00
CA TRP A 453 -7.03 26.31 21.45
C TRP A 453 -7.75 27.04 20.33
N THR A 454 -8.67 26.33 19.69
CA THR A 454 -9.48 26.88 18.60
C THR A 454 -10.93 26.94 19.03
N ARG A 455 -11.63 27.92 18.48
CA ARG A 455 -13.09 27.97 18.46
C ARG A 455 -13.57 27.81 17.02
N LEU A 456 -14.65 27.06 16.85
CA LEU A 456 -15.19 26.72 15.55
C LEU A 456 -16.68 27.00 15.54
N TYR A 457 -17.14 27.80 14.59
CA TYR A 457 -18.56 27.97 14.30
C TYR A 457 -18.97 27.10 13.13
N ARG A 458 -20.06 26.35 13.30
CA ARG A 458 -20.67 25.53 12.26
C ARG A 458 -22.17 25.84 12.21
N THR A 459 -22.68 26.33 11.07
CA THR A 459 -24.11 26.68 10.95
C THR A 459 -25.04 25.51 11.24
N SER A 460 -24.67 24.29 10.84
CA SER A 460 -25.50 23.12 11.15
C SER A 460 -25.53 22.76 12.64
N ALA A 461 -24.62 23.31 13.45
CA ALA A 461 -24.51 23.07 14.88
C ALA A 461 -25.24 24.13 15.76
N VAL A 462 -26.07 25.00 15.19
CA VAL A 462 -26.75 26.09 15.95
C VAL A 462 -27.73 25.62 17.04
N GLU A 463 -28.07 24.34 17.07
CA GLU A 463 -28.85 23.73 18.17
C GLU A 463 -27.96 23.05 19.22
N VAL A 464 -26.64 23.06 19.01
CA VAL A 464 -25.63 22.43 19.88
C VAL A 464 -24.86 23.51 20.61
N ASP A 465 -24.71 23.30 21.91
CA ASP A 465 -23.99 24.19 22.80
C ASP A 465 -22.83 23.43 23.45
N GLY A 466 -21.62 23.74 22.97
CA GLY A 466 -20.37 23.14 23.43
C GLY A 466 -19.66 23.96 24.52
N GLY A 467 -20.34 24.91 25.17
CA GLY A 467 -19.77 25.78 26.20
C GLY A 467 -19.25 27.13 25.69
N LEU A 468 -19.08 27.30 24.37
CA LEU A 468 -18.83 28.60 23.72
C LEU A 468 -20.09 29.21 23.09
N GLY A 469 -21.27 28.73 23.48
CA GLY A 469 -22.57 29.17 22.94
C GLY A 469 -23.02 28.36 21.72
N PHE A 470 -24.28 28.58 21.34
CA PHE A 470 -24.94 27.84 20.26
C PHE A 470 -24.21 27.98 18.91
N GLY A 471 -23.95 26.86 18.23
CA GLY A 471 -23.22 26.84 16.96
C GLY A 471 -21.70 26.85 17.10
N TRP A 472 -21.18 27.17 18.29
CA TRP A 472 -19.75 27.22 18.57
C TRP A 472 -19.27 25.96 19.33
N SER A 473 -18.13 25.44 18.91
CA SER A 473 -17.37 24.38 19.58
C SER A 473 -15.91 24.81 19.77
N HIS A 474 -15.12 23.95 20.41
CA HIS A 474 -13.70 24.21 20.68
C HIS A 474 -12.85 22.95 20.50
N SER A 475 -11.53 23.08 20.33
CA SER A 475 -10.61 21.97 20.02
C SER A 475 -10.54 20.82 21.04
N LEU A 476 -11.14 20.96 22.23
CA LEU A 476 -11.29 19.89 23.22
C LEU A 476 -12.69 19.25 23.26
N ALA A 477 -13.64 19.71 22.44
CA ALA A 477 -15.05 19.31 22.45
C ALA A 477 -15.32 17.93 21.78
N HIS A 478 -14.43 16.96 21.98
CA HIS A 478 -14.61 15.60 21.51
C HIS A 478 -15.41 14.76 22.51
N ARG A 479 -16.28 13.88 21.99
CA ARG A 479 -17.13 12.98 22.80
C ARG A 479 -17.29 11.62 22.13
N LEU A 480 -17.39 10.58 22.95
CA LEU A 480 -17.77 9.24 22.51
C LEU A 480 -19.08 8.84 23.18
N ALA A 481 -20.01 8.31 22.39
CA ALA A 481 -21.22 7.68 22.87
C ALA A 481 -21.21 6.20 22.46
N VAL A 482 -21.28 5.30 23.44
CA VAL A 482 -21.40 3.86 23.19
C VAL A 482 -22.88 3.49 23.13
N SER A 483 -23.29 2.84 22.04
CA SER A 483 -24.66 2.39 21.82
C SER A 483 -24.65 0.96 21.28
N GLY A 484 -24.88 -0.01 22.17
CA GLY A 484 -24.81 -1.43 21.84
C GLY A 484 -23.43 -1.82 21.33
N ASP A 485 -23.36 -2.40 20.12
CA ASP A 485 -22.12 -2.83 19.48
C ASP A 485 -21.44 -1.73 18.64
N SER A 486 -21.82 -0.47 18.84
CA SER A 486 -21.29 0.67 18.09
C SER A 486 -20.83 1.81 19.01
N VAL A 487 -19.82 2.53 18.54
CA VAL A 487 -19.30 3.74 19.16
C VAL A 487 -19.52 4.89 18.18
N VAL A 488 -20.22 5.94 18.62
CA VAL A 488 -20.37 7.17 17.86
C VAL A 488 -19.41 8.19 18.43
N TRP A 489 -18.44 8.58 17.60
CA TRP A 489 -17.53 9.66 17.90
C TRP A 489 -18.09 10.96 17.33
N THR A 490 -18.27 11.96 18.20
CA THR A 490 -18.43 13.33 17.73
C THR A 490 -17.15 14.11 17.97
N ASP A 491 -16.58 14.64 16.89
CA ASP A 491 -15.36 15.42 16.93
C ASP A 491 -15.59 16.87 17.41
N HIS A 492 -14.50 17.62 17.55
CA HIS A 492 -14.53 19.02 17.96
C HIS A 492 -15.25 19.94 16.95
N GLU A 493 -15.56 19.48 15.73
CA GLU A 493 -16.36 20.23 14.76
C GLU A 493 -17.85 19.87 14.80
N ASN A 494 -18.29 19.10 15.81
CA ASN A 494 -19.62 18.53 15.94
C ASN A 494 -20.01 17.52 14.85
N ARG A 495 -19.05 16.94 14.12
CA ARG A 495 -19.32 15.88 13.14
C ARG A 495 -19.32 14.52 13.82
N SER A 496 -20.34 13.73 13.50
CA SER A 496 -20.51 12.39 14.08
C SER A 496 -20.09 11.30 13.10
N THR A 497 -19.22 10.39 13.57
CA THR A 497 -18.72 9.23 12.84
C THR A 497 -19.00 7.97 13.66
N SER A 498 -19.59 6.94 13.06
CA SER A 498 -19.87 5.69 13.73
C SER A 498 -18.77 4.66 13.44
N PHE A 499 -18.34 3.97 14.48
CA PHE A 499 -17.44 2.84 14.43
C PHE A 499 -18.11 1.62 15.08
N PRO A 500 -17.82 0.40 14.62
CA PRO A 500 -18.07 -0.80 15.42
C PRO A 500 -17.26 -0.77 16.72
N MET A 501 -17.73 -1.47 17.76
CA MET A 501 -17.01 -1.60 19.01
C MET A 501 -15.69 -2.39 18.82
N PRO A 502 -14.52 -1.83 19.19
CA PRO A 502 -13.27 -2.58 19.19
C PRO A 502 -13.32 -3.76 20.17
N THR A 503 -12.66 -4.85 19.81
CA THR A 503 -12.55 -6.05 20.67
C THR A 503 -11.12 -6.58 20.67
N VAL A 504 -10.79 -7.52 21.56
CA VAL A 504 -9.48 -8.20 21.53
C VAL A 504 -9.22 -8.89 20.18
N ALA A 505 -10.28 -9.34 19.49
CA ALA A 505 -10.17 -9.94 18.16
C ALA A 505 -10.01 -8.91 17.03
N ARG A 506 -10.53 -7.68 17.23
CA ARG A 506 -10.44 -6.55 16.30
C ARG A 506 -10.03 -5.29 17.08
N PRO A 507 -8.75 -5.20 17.48
CA PRO A 507 -8.30 -4.16 18.39
C PRO A 507 -8.19 -2.80 17.72
N ALA A 508 -8.21 -2.75 16.38
CA ALA A 508 -8.10 -1.54 15.57
C ALA A 508 -9.15 -1.60 14.45
N ILE A 509 -9.93 -0.53 14.29
CA ILE A 509 -10.90 -0.38 13.21
C ILE A 509 -10.66 0.97 12.56
N THR A 510 -10.42 0.98 11.25
CA THR A 510 -10.24 2.21 10.47
C THR A 510 -11.56 2.65 9.85
N ASN A 511 -11.69 3.95 9.63
CA ASN A 511 -12.68 4.53 8.74
C ASN A 511 -11.95 5.43 7.75
N SER A 512 -11.77 4.91 6.54
CA SER A 512 -11.06 5.60 5.46
C SER A 512 -11.75 6.90 4.99
N LEU A 513 -13.08 7.02 5.09
CA LEU A 513 -13.81 8.25 4.72
C LEU A 513 -13.74 9.35 5.79
N ALA A 514 -13.64 8.97 7.06
CA ALA A 514 -13.48 9.92 8.17
C ALA A 514 -12.00 10.20 8.49
N GLU A 515 -11.08 9.46 7.85
CA GLU A 515 -9.63 9.48 8.13
C GLU A 515 -9.30 9.35 9.61
N ALA A 516 -10.02 8.44 10.26
CA ALA A 516 -9.93 8.19 11.68
C ALA A 516 -9.93 6.69 11.95
N ALA A 517 -9.35 6.30 13.08
CA ALA A 517 -9.36 4.92 13.53
C ALA A 517 -9.66 4.86 15.03
N ILE A 518 -10.31 3.78 15.45
CA ILE A 518 -10.60 3.51 16.85
C ILE A 518 -9.87 2.25 17.31
N TYR A 519 -9.33 2.33 18.53
CA TYR A 519 -8.52 1.28 19.13
C TYR A 519 -8.98 0.99 20.56
N LEU A 520 -8.76 -0.24 21.00
CA LEU A 520 -8.77 -0.56 22.42
C LEU A 520 -7.48 -0.02 23.06
N GLY A 521 -7.62 0.75 24.13
CA GLY A 521 -6.50 1.32 24.87
C GLY A 521 -5.74 0.29 25.71
N ALA A 522 -4.75 0.77 26.48
CA ALA A 522 -3.97 -0.09 27.36
C ALA A 522 -4.81 -0.58 28.56
N SER A 523 -5.82 0.18 28.94
CA SER A 523 -6.81 -0.20 29.96
C SER A 523 -8.06 -0.77 29.28
N PRO A 524 -8.74 -1.79 29.85
CA PRO A 524 -9.91 -2.42 29.23
C PRO A 524 -11.11 -1.48 28.97
N ASP A 525 -11.18 -0.39 29.71
CA ASP A 525 -12.21 0.67 29.67
C ASP A 525 -11.79 1.89 28.82
N GLU A 526 -10.58 1.88 28.29
CA GLU A 526 -10.05 2.98 27.49
C GLU A 526 -10.30 2.74 26.00
N LEU A 527 -10.87 3.73 25.33
CA LEU A 527 -10.99 3.79 23.88
C LEU A 527 -10.09 4.90 23.35
N VAL A 528 -9.30 4.60 22.32
CA VAL A 528 -8.38 5.57 21.70
C VAL A 528 -8.84 5.84 20.28
N LEU A 529 -9.05 7.11 19.95
CA LEU A 529 -9.32 7.57 18.57
C LEU A 529 -8.04 8.16 18.00
N ALA A 530 -7.56 7.63 16.88
CA ALA A 530 -6.52 8.29 16.11
C ALA A 530 -7.15 9.12 14.98
N GLN A 531 -6.73 10.37 14.87
CA GLN A 531 -7.00 11.23 13.72
C GLN A 531 -5.75 12.06 13.43
N ALA A 532 -5.32 12.05 12.17
CA ALA A 532 -4.03 12.62 11.77
C ALA A 532 -2.88 12.07 12.65
N SER A 533 -2.10 12.94 13.29
CA SER A 533 -0.97 12.59 14.15
C SER A 533 -1.31 12.54 15.64
N ARG A 534 -2.60 12.63 16.02
CA ARG A 534 -3.05 12.70 17.41
C ARG A 534 -3.88 11.48 17.80
N PHE A 535 -3.70 11.06 19.04
CA PHE A 535 -4.46 10.01 19.69
C PHE A 535 -5.29 10.62 20.83
N TYR A 536 -6.60 10.48 20.75
CA TYR A 536 -7.56 10.99 21.71
C TYR A 536 -8.00 9.85 22.62
N HIS A 537 -7.69 9.95 23.90
CA HIS A 537 -7.96 8.91 24.88
C HIS A 537 -9.26 9.20 25.61
N PHE A 538 -10.17 8.23 25.61
CA PHE A 538 -11.48 8.33 26.24
C PHE A 538 -11.66 7.28 27.33
N ARG A 539 -12.31 7.68 28.42
CA ARG A 539 -12.86 6.77 29.44
C ARG A 539 -14.29 7.18 29.75
N ASP A 540 -15.18 6.21 29.84
CA ASP A 540 -16.62 6.43 30.05
C ASP A 540 -17.24 7.44 29.07
N GLY A 541 -16.76 7.47 27.82
CA GLY A 541 -17.24 8.36 26.77
C GLY A 541 -16.62 9.77 26.77
N VAL A 542 -15.75 10.08 27.73
CA VAL A 542 -15.21 11.42 27.98
C VAL A 542 -13.72 11.47 27.66
N LEU A 543 -13.28 12.55 26.99
CA LEU A 543 -11.86 12.76 26.68
C LEU A 543 -11.05 13.03 27.97
N VAL A 544 -9.99 12.25 28.18
CA VAL A 544 -9.11 12.30 29.38
C VAL A 544 -7.66 12.69 29.06
N SER A 545 -7.16 12.37 27.87
CA SER A 545 -5.83 12.82 27.43
C SER A 545 -5.71 12.83 25.90
N ILE A 546 -4.70 13.54 25.40
CA ILE A 546 -4.31 13.54 23.98
C ILE A 546 -2.84 13.18 23.90
N SER A 547 -2.46 12.24 23.04
CA SER A 547 -1.06 11.87 22.81
C SER A 547 -0.64 11.95 21.35
N ASP A 548 0.67 11.88 21.12
CA ASP A 548 1.27 11.64 19.81
C ASP A 548 1.84 10.21 19.71
N ALA A 549 2.56 9.92 18.62
CA ALA A 549 3.19 8.61 18.39
C ALA A 549 4.29 8.28 19.41
N TYR A 550 4.94 9.28 20.01
CA TYR A 550 5.98 9.08 21.02
C TYR A 550 5.42 8.95 22.43
N ASP A 551 4.10 8.94 22.59
CA ASP A 551 3.41 8.94 23.88
C ASP A 551 3.66 10.22 24.70
N ASN A 552 4.00 11.34 24.05
CA ASN A 552 3.93 12.65 24.70
C ASN A 552 2.45 12.95 24.97
N ARG A 553 2.09 13.31 26.21
CA ARG A 553 0.67 13.40 26.63
C ARG A 553 0.29 14.78 27.15
N LEU A 554 -0.86 15.25 26.69
CA LEU A 554 -1.62 16.33 27.30
C LEU A 554 -2.72 15.72 28.18
N TRP A 555 -2.76 16.12 29.45
CA TRP A 555 -3.70 15.61 30.43
C TRP A 555 -4.87 16.57 30.64
N ILE A 556 -6.08 16.03 30.68
CA ILE A 556 -7.30 16.82 30.87
C ILE A 556 -7.79 16.60 32.30
N ALA A 557 -7.72 17.66 33.12
CA ALA A 557 -8.34 17.70 34.42
C ALA A 557 -9.76 18.26 34.31
N ARG A 558 -10.68 17.71 35.11
CA ARG A 558 -12.07 18.14 35.16
C ARG A 558 -12.45 18.58 36.57
N ASP A 559 -13.37 19.52 36.64
CA ASP A 559 -13.94 19.96 37.90
C ASP A 559 -14.98 18.95 38.44
N PHE A 560 -15.57 19.26 39.60
CA PHE A 560 -16.56 18.40 40.24
C PHE A 560 -17.89 18.28 39.46
N LEU A 561 -18.14 19.17 38.49
CA LEU A 561 -19.29 19.12 37.58
C LEU A 561 -18.96 18.33 36.30
N GLY A 562 -17.73 17.84 36.16
CA GLY A 562 -17.26 17.10 34.99
C GLY A 562 -16.87 17.99 33.81
N ARG A 563 -16.80 19.32 33.98
CA ARG A 563 -16.34 20.26 32.93
C ARG A 563 -14.83 20.27 32.85
N ILE A 564 -14.28 20.56 31.67
CA ILE A 564 -12.82 20.63 31.49
C ILE A 564 -12.30 21.83 32.26
N GLU A 565 -11.49 21.61 33.28
CA GLU A 565 -10.87 22.68 34.08
C GLU A 565 -9.49 23.05 33.52
N ARG A 566 -8.67 22.05 33.17
CA ARG A 566 -7.28 22.27 32.77
C ARG A 566 -6.82 21.28 31.71
N LEU A 567 -6.02 21.76 30.75
CA LEU A 567 -5.22 20.97 29.82
C LEU A 567 -3.74 21.15 30.18
N ASP A 568 -3.11 20.13 30.76
CA ASP A 568 -1.74 20.16 31.28
C ASP A 568 -0.78 19.43 30.33
N ASN A 569 0.36 20.04 29.99
CA ASN A 569 1.38 19.42 29.15
C ASN A 569 2.35 18.48 29.89
N GLY A 570 2.19 18.33 31.21
CA GLY A 570 3.06 17.50 32.07
C GLY A 570 4.45 18.09 32.31
N ALA A 571 4.75 19.26 31.74
CA ALA A 571 6.01 19.99 31.86
C ALA A 571 5.83 21.31 32.63
N GLY A 572 4.74 21.44 33.39
CA GLY A 572 4.46 22.61 34.23
C GLY A 572 3.83 23.79 33.49
N CYS A 573 3.32 23.61 32.27
CA CYS A 573 2.47 24.60 31.60
C CYS A 573 1.08 24.01 31.30
N ALA A 574 0.05 24.85 31.32
CA ALA A 574 -1.31 24.41 31.07
C ALA A 574 -2.21 25.51 30.52
N LEU A 575 -3.29 25.11 29.85
CA LEU A 575 -4.45 25.98 29.61
C LEU A 575 -5.48 25.74 30.72
N PHE A 576 -5.96 26.81 31.33
CA PHE A 576 -7.01 26.77 32.35
C PHE A 576 -8.27 27.45 31.83
N LEU A 577 -9.39 26.75 31.90
CA LEU A 577 -10.68 27.22 31.38
C LEU A 577 -11.49 27.81 32.54
N ARG A 578 -11.85 29.09 32.43
CA ARG A 578 -12.72 29.76 33.39
C ARG A 578 -14.16 29.70 32.92
N TYR A 579 -15.07 29.43 33.86
CA TYR A 579 -16.48 29.30 33.58
C TYR A 579 -17.34 30.27 34.37
N GLU A 580 -18.44 30.70 33.76
CA GLU A 580 -19.59 31.27 34.42
C GLU A 580 -20.81 30.40 34.07
N SER A 581 -21.49 29.84 35.08
CA SER A 581 -22.51 28.81 34.90
C SER A 581 -22.01 27.60 34.08
N ASP A 582 -22.41 27.41 32.83
CA ASP A 582 -21.95 26.33 31.95
C ASP A 582 -21.10 26.84 30.76
N ARG A 583 -20.82 28.15 30.72
CA ARG A 583 -20.11 28.82 29.61
C ARG A 583 -18.65 29.05 29.95
N ILE A 584 -17.79 28.82 28.97
CA ILE A 584 -16.37 29.21 29.04
C ILE A 584 -16.30 30.72 28.82
N VAL A 585 -15.87 31.48 29.82
CA VAL A 585 -15.75 32.95 29.73
C VAL A 585 -14.33 33.40 29.46
N ALA A 586 -13.33 32.54 29.68
CA ALA A 586 -11.94 32.82 29.32
C ALA A 586 -11.08 31.57 29.32
N VAL A 587 -9.94 31.65 28.64
CA VAL A 587 -8.85 30.68 28.71
C VAL A 587 -7.57 31.38 29.14
N ASP A 588 -6.96 30.85 30.18
CA ASP A 588 -5.75 31.39 30.79
C ASP A 588 -4.56 30.45 30.53
N TYR A 589 -3.39 31.00 30.22
CA TYR A 589 -2.12 30.28 30.21
C TYR A 589 -1.57 30.25 31.64
N GLN A 590 -1.35 29.05 32.17
CA GLN A 590 -0.82 28.84 33.53
C GLN A 590 0.54 28.16 33.50
N VAL A 591 1.39 28.53 34.45
CA VAL A 591 2.68 27.88 34.70
C VAL A 591 2.78 27.44 36.16
N GLN A 592 3.42 26.30 36.41
CA GLN A 592 3.77 25.87 37.76
C GLN A 592 4.99 26.66 38.25
N ARG A 593 4.85 27.33 39.39
CA ARG A 593 5.97 27.96 40.10
C ARG A 593 5.97 27.52 41.55
N ALA A 594 7.15 27.34 42.11
CA ALA A 594 7.31 27.18 43.54
C ALA A 594 7.27 28.56 44.20
N GLU A 595 6.37 28.77 45.15
CA GLU A 595 6.49 29.89 46.09
C GLU A 595 7.49 29.48 47.18
N ASP A 596 8.67 30.13 47.21
CA ASP A 596 9.77 29.86 48.16
C ASP A 596 10.22 28.38 48.24
N ARG A 597 10.07 27.74 49.41
CA ARG A 597 10.31 26.31 49.67
C ARG A 597 9.01 25.48 49.69
N GLY A 598 7.90 26.05 49.22
CA GLY A 598 6.58 25.42 49.18
C GLY A 598 6.39 24.49 47.97
N PRO A 599 5.22 23.84 47.87
CA PRO A 599 4.86 23.05 46.71
C PRO A 599 4.69 23.93 45.46
N TYR A 600 4.82 23.34 44.28
CA TYR A 600 4.48 24.00 43.04
C TYR A 600 2.98 24.33 43.01
N VAL A 601 2.67 25.59 42.67
CA VAL A 601 1.30 26.09 42.49
C VAL A 601 1.14 26.60 41.07
N TRP A 602 -0.07 26.47 40.53
CA TRP A 602 -0.41 27.02 39.23
C TRP A 602 -0.63 28.52 39.34
N ILE A 603 0.08 29.29 38.53
CA ILE A 603 -0.05 30.74 38.44
C ILE A 603 -0.46 31.10 37.01
N THR A 604 -1.53 31.87 36.87
CA THR A 604 -1.92 32.45 35.57
C THR A 604 -0.89 33.49 35.16
N GLU A 605 -0.23 33.24 34.02
CA GLU A 605 0.73 34.16 33.42
C GLU A 605 0.03 35.16 32.47
N GLN A 606 -0.96 34.69 31.72
CA GLN A 606 -1.71 35.53 30.78
C GLN A 606 -3.13 34.97 30.55
N SER A 607 -4.13 35.86 30.42
CA SER A 607 -5.43 35.50 29.84
C SER A 607 -5.28 35.54 28.33
N ILE A 608 -5.38 34.38 27.67
CA ILE A 608 -5.17 34.23 26.23
C ILE A 608 -6.34 34.83 25.45
N VAL A 609 -7.56 34.55 25.93
CA VAL A 609 -8.80 35.00 25.31
C VAL A 609 -9.90 35.10 26.37
N SER A 610 -10.84 36.02 26.16
CA SER A 610 -12.08 36.14 26.93
C SER A 610 -13.29 36.22 26.01
N TYR A 611 -14.43 35.74 26.49
CA TYR A 611 -15.66 35.59 25.72
C TYR A 611 -16.82 36.29 26.43
N ALA A 612 -17.66 36.96 25.66
CA ALA A 612 -18.88 37.59 26.16
C ALA A 612 -20.11 37.01 25.45
N TYR A 613 -21.20 36.87 26.20
CA TYR A 613 -22.44 36.27 25.75
C TYR A 613 -23.61 37.22 25.95
N ASP A 614 -24.65 37.07 25.14
CA ASP A 614 -25.95 37.68 25.41
C ASP A 614 -26.83 36.80 26.31
N ASP A 615 -28.00 37.31 26.70
CA ASP A 615 -28.97 36.61 27.55
C ASP A 615 -29.52 35.32 26.92
N ALA A 616 -29.38 35.16 25.59
CA ALA A 616 -29.74 33.94 24.86
C ALA A 616 -28.58 32.93 24.78
N GLY A 617 -27.44 33.22 25.42
CA GLY A 617 -26.27 32.35 25.47
C GLY A 617 -25.49 32.27 24.16
N ARG A 618 -25.62 33.26 23.26
CA ARG A 618 -24.86 33.36 22.00
C ARG A 618 -23.56 34.12 22.23
N LEU A 619 -22.46 33.67 21.64
CA LEU A 619 -21.16 34.34 21.71
C LEU A 619 -21.19 35.65 20.93
N VAL A 620 -21.19 36.80 21.60
CA VAL A 620 -21.28 38.12 20.95
C VAL A 620 -19.94 38.83 20.82
N SER A 621 -18.95 38.46 21.62
CA SER A 621 -17.59 39.00 21.53
C SER A 621 -16.54 37.99 21.96
N ALA A 622 -15.40 37.98 21.27
CA ALA A 622 -14.18 37.30 21.70
C ALA A 622 -13.02 38.29 21.67
N THR A 623 -12.32 38.44 22.80
CA THR A 623 -11.25 39.41 22.97
C THR A 623 -9.95 38.69 23.27
N ASN A 624 -8.94 38.88 22.41
CA ASN A 624 -7.63 38.25 22.55
C ASN A 624 -6.78 38.91 23.66
N ALA A 625 -5.59 38.36 23.92
CA ALA A 625 -4.72 38.81 25.00
C ALA A 625 -4.16 40.24 24.85
N VAL A 626 -4.21 40.83 23.64
CA VAL A 626 -3.81 42.23 23.38
C VAL A 626 -5.00 43.20 23.40
N GLY A 627 -6.21 42.71 23.65
CA GLY A 627 -7.43 43.51 23.77
C GLY A 627 -8.18 43.74 22.45
N GLU A 628 -7.74 43.13 21.35
CA GLU A 628 -8.47 43.17 20.08
C GLU A 628 -9.68 42.25 20.17
N SER A 629 -10.82 42.72 19.66
CA SER A 629 -12.10 42.01 19.79
C SER A 629 -12.74 41.75 18.44
N GLU A 630 -13.25 40.53 18.26
CA GLU A 630 -14.21 40.20 17.21
C GLU A 630 -15.62 40.16 17.78
N VAL A 631 -16.60 40.64 17.01
CA VAL A 631 -18.00 40.71 17.41
C VAL A 631 -18.90 39.94 16.45
N TYR A 632 -19.97 39.35 16.97
CA TYR A 632 -20.89 38.52 16.20
C TYR A 632 -22.34 38.92 16.41
N ARG A 633 -23.14 38.85 15.35
CA ARG A 633 -24.60 39.00 15.41
C ARG A 633 -25.27 37.80 14.76
N TYR A 634 -26.46 37.49 15.25
CA TYR A 634 -27.20 36.29 14.87
C TYR A 634 -28.69 36.59 14.67
N ASP A 635 -29.37 35.70 13.96
CA ASP A 635 -30.82 35.61 13.99
C ASP A 635 -31.33 34.98 15.31
N ASP A 636 -32.65 34.79 15.41
CA ASP A 636 -33.32 34.19 16.57
C ASP A 636 -33.07 32.67 16.72
N GLN A 637 -32.51 32.02 15.70
CA GLN A 637 -32.13 30.61 15.68
C GLN A 637 -30.61 30.40 15.76
N HIS A 638 -29.87 31.42 16.21
CA HIS A 638 -28.42 31.39 16.42
C HIS A 638 -27.59 31.26 15.13
N VAL A 639 -28.18 31.50 13.95
CA VAL A 639 -27.47 31.55 12.67
C VAL A 639 -26.76 32.89 12.55
N ILE A 640 -25.46 32.88 12.23
CA ILE A 640 -24.64 34.09 12.11
C ILE A 640 -25.11 34.98 10.95
N LEU A 641 -25.26 36.28 11.23
CA LEU A 641 -25.64 37.31 10.27
C LEU A 641 -24.50 38.30 10.00
N GLU A 642 -23.65 38.55 11.01
CA GLU A 642 -22.54 39.48 10.92
C GLU A 642 -21.36 39.05 11.78
N ARG A 643 -20.15 39.27 11.27
CA ARG A 643 -18.88 39.16 11.97
C ARG A 643 -18.09 40.44 11.77
N GLY A 644 -17.82 41.16 12.85
CA GLY A 644 -16.93 42.32 12.85
C GLY A 644 -15.54 41.92 13.36
N LEU A 645 -14.49 42.25 12.60
CA LEU A 645 -13.10 42.09 13.02
C LEU A 645 -12.60 43.32 13.77
N ALA A 646 -11.57 43.15 14.60
CA ALA A 646 -10.93 44.25 15.32
C ALA A 646 -10.42 45.38 14.41
N GLY A 647 -10.00 45.05 13.18
CA GLY A 647 -9.58 46.01 12.17
C GLY A 647 -10.69 46.84 11.53
N GLY A 648 -11.96 46.66 11.93
CA GLY A 648 -13.13 47.40 11.42
C GLY A 648 -13.77 46.83 10.15
N ALA A 649 -13.20 45.76 9.58
CA ALA A 649 -13.86 45.00 8.51
C ALA A 649 -15.03 44.20 9.08
N SER A 650 -16.13 44.12 8.32
CA SER A 650 -17.30 43.32 8.68
C SER A 650 -17.68 42.40 7.53
N PHE A 651 -18.11 41.19 7.87
CA PHE A 651 -18.62 40.17 6.95
C PHE A 651 -20.08 39.91 7.28
N PHE A 652 -20.87 39.62 6.25
CA PHE A 652 -22.31 39.47 6.34
C PHE A 652 -22.79 38.29 5.51
N TRP A 653 -23.83 37.62 5.99
CA TRP A 653 -24.41 36.44 5.35
C TRP A 653 -25.90 36.60 5.09
N GLU A 654 -26.37 36.02 4.01
CA GLU A 654 -27.78 35.82 3.69
C GLU A 654 -28.05 34.33 3.50
N TRP A 655 -29.17 33.85 4.05
CA TRP A 655 -29.50 32.44 4.15
C TRP A 655 -30.85 32.14 3.49
N GLU A 656 -30.95 31.07 2.71
CA GLU A 656 -32.23 30.64 2.09
C GLU A 656 -33.20 29.99 3.10
N ARG A 657 -32.64 29.36 4.14
CA ARG A 657 -33.34 28.52 5.13
C ARG A 657 -32.94 28.97 6.54
N ALA A 658 -33.52 28.36 7.56
CA ALA A 658 -33.31 28.76 8.96
C ALA A 658 -32.73 27.62 9.82
N GLY A 659 -32.13 27.99 10.96
CA GLY A 659 -31.58 27.07 11.95
C GLY A 659 -30.48 26.18 11.38
N LYS A 660 -30.40 24.92 11.83
CA LYS A 660 -29.39 23.96 11.35
C LYS A 660 -29.46 23.63 9.86
N ALA A 661 -30.58 23.96 9.20
CA ALA A 661 -30.78 23.76 7.77
C ALA A 661 -30.43 25.00 6.94
N ALA A 662 -29.99 26.11 7.57
CA ALA A 662 -29.60 27.34 6.88
C ALA A 662 -28.49 27.07 5.86
N ARG A 663 -28.67 27.62 4.66
CA ARG A 663 -27.78 27.47 3.51
C ARG A 663 -27.45 28.84 2.93
N CYS A 664 -26.17 29.19 2.88
CA CYS A 664 -25.69 30.51 2.48
C CYS A 664 -26.02 30.76 1.00
N VAL A 665 -26.68 31.87 0.69
CA VAL A 665 -26.99 32.32 -0.68
C VAL A 665 -26.23 33.59 -1.06
N ARG A 666 -25.70 34.30 -0.08
CA ARG A 666 -24.82 35.45 -0.29
C ARG A 666 -23.87 35.64 0.88
N HIS A 667 -22.62 35.96 0.59
CA HIS A 667 -21.61 36.34 1.58
C HIS A 667 -20.84 37.56 1.06
N TRP A 668 -20.84 38.65 1.83
CA TRP A 668 -20.20 39.91 1.41
C TRP A 668 -19.49 40.59 2.58
N ALA A 669 -18.54 41.46 2.25
CA ALA A 669 -17.83 42.27 3.22
C ALA A 669 -18.27 43.74 3.19
N SER A 670 -17.84 44.52 4.18
CA SER A 670 -18.02 45.98 4.21
C SER A 670 -17.24 46.72 3.10
N PHE A 671 -16.34 46.03 2.40
CA PHE A 671 -15.61 46.52 1.24
C PHE A 671 -16.04 45.81 -0.05
N SER A 672 -16.01 46.53 -1.19
CA SER A 672 -16.65 46.12 -2.44
C SER A 672 -15.98 44.96 -3.19
N GLN A 673 -14.77 44.57 -2.81
CA GLN A 673 -14.01 43.50 -3.49
C GLN A 673 -14.56 42.09 -3.18
N MET A 674 -15.51 41.98 -2.24
CA MET A 674 -16.07 40.71 -1.81
C MET A 674 -17.59 40.78 -1.69
N ASP A 675 -18.28 40.18 -2.66
CA ASP A 675 -19.73 39.92 -2.69
C ASP A 675 -19.95 38.69 -3.57
N THR A 676 -20.09 37.53 -2.92
CA THR A 676 -20.28 36.24 -3.58
C THR A 676 -21.72 35.79 -3.40
N ARG A 677 -22.38 35.38 -4.49
CA ARG A 677 -23.72 34.79 -4.47
C ARG A 677 -23.67 33.33 -4.86
N TYR A 678 -24.47 32.51 -4.19
CA TYR A 678 -24.52 31.06 -4.38
C TYR A 678 -25.88 30.64 -4.92
N VAL A 679 -25.87 29.91 -6.04
CA VAL A 679 -27.05 29.28 -6.62
C VAL A 679 -26.90 27.78 -6.49
N TRP A 680 -27.79 27.16 -5.73
CA TRP A 680 -27.72 25.74 -5.40
C TRP A 680 -28.65 24.91 -6.29
N GLY A 681 -28.12 23.84 -6.87
CA GLY A 681 -28.89 22.83 -7.60
C GLY A 681 -29.20 21.60 -6.75
N ASP A 682 -30.19 20.82 -7.19
CA ASP A 682 -30.59 19.55 -6.56
C ASP A 682 -29.65 18.38 -6.93
N ASP A 683 -28.79 18.55 -7.94
CA ASP A 683 -27.83 17.55 -8.45
C ASP A 683 -26.46 17.61 -7.75
N GLY A 684 -26.38 18.20 -6.54
CA GLY A 684 -25.11 18.41 -5.83
C GLY A 684 -24.25 19.53 -6.42
N ARG A 685 -24.82 20.34 -7.33
CA ARG A 685 -24.16 21.50 -7.95
C ARG A 685 -24.32 22.77 -7.13
N VAL A 686 -23.29 23.59 -7.12
CA VAL A 686 -23.35 25.01 -6.75
C VAL A 686 -22.70 25.86 -7.82
N THR A 687 -23.35 26.98 -8.14
CA THR A 687 -22.80 28.02 -9.02
C THR A 687 -22.57 29.27 -8.21
N LEU A 688 -21.32 29.77 -8.25
CA LEU A 688 -20.90 30.99 -7.59
C LEU A 688 -20.93 32.12 -8.60
N HIS A 689 -21.39 33.28 -8.14
CA HIS A 689 -21.27 34.54 -8.86
C HIS A 689 -20.40 35.48 -8.03
N ASN A 690 -19.22 35.80 -8.55
CA ASN A 690 -18.26 36.70 -7.90
C ASN A 690 -18.62 38.17 -8.13
N ALA A 691 -18.04 39.07 -7.33
CA ALA A 691 -18.29 40.50 -7.41
C ALA A 691 -17.90 41.12 -8.77
N ASP A 692 -16.94 40.52 -9.48
CA ASP A 692 -16.49 40.93 -10.83
C ASP A 692 -17.37 40.36 -11.96
N GLY A 693 -18.41 39.59 -11.63
CA GLY A 693 -19.32 38.94 -12.58
C GLY A 693 -18.84 37.58 -13.09
N SER A 694 -17.64 37.14 -12.71
CA SER A 694 -17.15 35.80 -13.04
C SER A 694 -17.95 34.70 -12.32
N GLN A 695 -17.90 33.49 -12.88
CA GLN A 695 -18.68 32.35 -12.39
C GLN A 695 -17.82 31.12 -12.20
N GLU A 696 -18.05 30.41 -11.09
CA GLU A 696 -17.43 29.10 -10.83
C GLU A 696 -18.53 28.08 -10.56
N VAL A 697 -18.29 26.83 -10.95
CA VAL A 697 -19.24 25.73 -10.71
C VAL A 697 -18.54 24.59 -10.00
N TYR A 698 -19.13 24.09 -8.92
CA TYR A 698 -18.67 22.90 -8.21
C TYR A 698 -19.79 21.86 -8.22
N VAL A 699 -19.44 20.60 -8.48
CA VAL A 699 -20.37 19.47 -8.46
C VAL A 699 -19.83 18.41 -7.51
N HIS A 700 -20.67 18.00 -6.58
CA HIS A 700 -20.32 16.99 -5.58
C HIS A 700 -21.18 15.73 -5.76
N ASP A 701 -20.64 14.59 -5.33
CA ASP A 701 -21.41 13.35 -5.24
C ASP A 701 -22.26 13.26 -3.97
N ASP A 702 -22.99 12.16 -3.82
CA ASP A 702 -23.84 11.84 -2.67
C ASP A 702 -23.08 11.71 -1.34
N ARG A 703 -21.75 11.57 -1.40
CA ARG A 703 -20.85 11.46 -0.24
C ARG A 703 -20.11 12.77 0.05
N ALA A 704 -20.55 13.88 -0.53
CA ALA A 704 -19.96 15.22 -0.34
C ALA A 704 -18.54 15.38 -0.92
N ARG A 705 -18.14 14.56 -1.90
CA ARG A 705 -16.83 14.64 -2.57
C ARG A 705 -16.92 15.42 -3.87
N LEU A 706 -15.95 16.28 -4.16
CA LEU A 706 -15.92 17.10 -5.37
C LEU A 706 -15.59 16.24 -6.59
N VAL A 707 -16.55 16.07 -7.52
CA VAL A 707 -16.35 15.28 -8.75
C VAL A 707 -16.06 16.14 -9.97
N ARG A 708 -16.45 17.42 -9.94
CA ARG A 708 -16.19 18.36 -11.03
C ARG A 708 -16.08 19.79 -10.54
N ARG A 709 -15.12 20.55 -11.07
CA ARG A 709 -14.99 22.00 -10.91
C ARG A 709 -14.89 22.67 -12.27
N ILE A 710 -15.55 23.81 -12.43
CA ILE A 710 -15.43 24.69 -13.59
C ILE A 710 -14.94 26.04 -13.07
N ASP A 711 -13.77 26.47 -13.53
CA ASP A 711 -13.13 27.74 -13.20
C ASP A 711 -13.78 28.92 -13.96
N PRO A 712 -13.48 30.18 -13.56
CA PRO A 712 -14.01 31.39 -14.21
C PRO A 712 -13.79 31.48 -15.72
N ASP A 713 -12.70 30.89 -16.23
CA ASP A 713 -12.32 30.88 -17.64
C ASP A 713 -12.95 29.71 -18.43
N GLY A 714 -13.73 28.86 -17.75
CA GLY A 714 -14.36 27.67 -18.32
C GLY A 714 -13.50 26.41 -18.27
N ALA A 715 -12.29 26.46 -17.68
CA ALA A 715 -11.45 25.30 -17.47
C ALA A 715 -12.15 24.27 -16.56
N GLN A 716 -12.11 22.99 -16.94
CA GLN A 716 -12.85 21.93 -16.25
C GLN A 716 -11.90 20.92 -15.62
N HIS A 717 -12.11 20.64 -14.34
CA HIS A 717 -11.39 19.62 -13.59
C HIS A 717 -12.35 18.50 -13.25
N PHE A 718 -11.91 17.25 -13.38
CA PHE A 718 -12.72 16.08 -13.03
C PHE A 718 -11.99 15.19 -12.03
N LYS A 719 -12.76 14.60 -11.12
CA LYS A 719 -12.28 13.64 -10.12
C LYS A 719 -13.22 12.44 -10.06
N SER A 720 -12.65 11.26 -9.96
CA SER A 720 -13.38 10.02 -9.69
C SER A 720 -12.83 9.37 -8.43
N TYR A 721 -13.70 8.65 -7.74
CA TYR A 721 -13.36 8.02 -6.47
C TYR A 721 -13.87 6.59 -6.44
N ASP A 722 -13.16 5.74 -5.68
CA ASP A 722 -13.63 4.39 -5.41
C ASP A 722 -14.70 4.33 -4.31
N ALA A 723 -15.18 3.10 -4.05
CA ALA A 723 -16.16 2.81 -3.02
C ALA A 723 -15.67 3.12 -1.59
N LYS A 724 -14.36 3.24 -1.36
CA LYS A 724 -13.75 3.56 -0.07
C LYS A 724 -13.49 5.06 0.14
N GLY A 725 -13.74 5.91 -0.85
CA GLY A 725 -13.46 7.34 -0.70
C GLY A 725 -12.26 7.88 -1.43
N ARG A 726 -11.44 7.01 -2.01
CA ARG A 726 -10.08 7.38 -2.44
C ARG A 726 -10.11 7.84 -3.90
N LEU A 727 -9.32 8.88 -4.20
CA LEU A 727 -9.25 9.48 -5.54
C LEU A 727 -8.63 8.50 -6.53
N THR A 728 -9.38 7.95 -7.48
CA THR A 728 -8.87 6.97 -8.45
C THR A 728 -8.37 7.61 -9.74
N VAL A 729 -8.99 8.71 -10.15
CA VAL A 729 -8.61 9.44 -11.37
C VAL A 729 -8.82 10.93 -11.15
N GLU A 730 -7.87 11.72 -11.59
CA GLU A 730 -7.97 13.17 -11.75
C GLU A 730 -7.72 13.52 -13.21
N GLN A 731 -8.53 14.40 -13.77
CA GLN A 731 -8.35 14.93 -15.11
C GLN A 731 -8.25 16.45 -15.03
N ASP A 732 -7.20 16.99 -15.65
CA ASP A 732 -6.96 18.43 -15.73
C ASP A 732 -7.74 19.08 -16.90
N PRO A 733 -7.77 20.42 -16.98
CA PRO A 733 -8.46 21.12 -18.06
C PRO A 733 -7.88 20.90 -19.46
N LEU A 734 -6.63 20.42 -19.57
CA LEU A 734 -5.99 20.10 -20.84
C LEU A 734 -6.30 18.67 -21.30
N GLY A 735 -7.02 17.90 -20.47
CA GLY A 735 -7.44 16.54 -20.72
C GLY A 735 -6.43 15.49 -20.26
N ALA A 736 -5.33 15.88 -19.61
CA ALA A 736 -4.37 14.95 -19.06
C ALA A 736 -4.97 14.20 -17.88
N VAL A 737 -4.79 12.88 -17.85
CA VAL A 737 -5.40 11.99 -16.87
C VAL A 737 -4.32 11.43 -15.95
N THR A 738 -4.46 11.70 -14.64
CA THR A 738 -3.65 11.07 -13.60
C THR A 738 -4.47 10.00 -12.90
N ALA A 739 -3.99 8.76 -12.91
CA ALA A 739 -4.64 7.64 -12.23
C ALA A 739 -3.88 7.21 -10.98
N TYR A 740 -4.61 6.83 -9.94
CA TYR A 740 -4.09 6.42 -8.65
C TYR A 740 -4.56 5.00 -8.33
N GLN A 741 -3.64 4.16 -7.87
CA GLN A 741 -3.95 2.82 -7.41
C GLN A 741 -3.62 2.68 -5.94
N TYR A 742 -4.55 2.09 -5.21
CA TYR A 742 -4.42 1.87 -3.79
C TYR A 742 -4.49 0.39 -3.46
N ASP A 743 -3.86 0.09 -2.36
CA ASP A 743 -3.88 -1.20 -1.72
C ASP A 743 -5.19 -1.31 -0.88
N GLU A 744 -5.80 -2.48 -0.62
CA GLU A 744 -6.97 -2.62 0.29
C GLU A 744 -6.77 -2.00 1.70
N ALA A 745 -5.54 -1.75 2.15
CA ALA A 745 -5.25 -1.05 3.42
C ALA A 745 -5.34 0.48 3.28
N GLY A 746 -5.65 1.01 2.09
CA GLY A 746 -5.82 2.44 1.87
C GLY A 746 -4.60 3.16 1.26
N ARG A 747 -3.46 2.49 1.13
CA ARG A 747 -2.17 3.13 0.81
C ARG A 747 -1.95 3.21 -0.70
N LEU A 748 -1.47 4.35 -1.19
CA LEU A 748 -1.17 4.57 -2.61
C LEU A 748 0.01 3.69 -3.03
N VAL A 749 -0.15 2.80 -4.01
CA VAL A 749 0.89 1.88 -4.51
C VAL A 749 1.39 2.25 -5.90
N ALA A 750 0.58 2.93 -6.69
CA ALA A 750 1.02 3.44 -7.99
C ALA A 750 0.28 4.72 -8.37
N LEU A 751 1.00 5.59 -9.07
CA LEU A 751 0.53 6.82 -9.68
C LEU A 751 0.93 6.80 -11.16
N PHE A 752 -0.04 7.00 -12.04
CA PHE A 752 0.13 7.01 -13.49
C PHE A 752 -0.16 8.42 -13.99
N PRO A 753 0.87 9.24 -14.22
CA PRO A 753 0.70 10.61 -14.67
C PRO A 753 0.58 10.63 -16.20
N GLY A 754 -0.53 10.17 -16.76
CA GLY A 754 -0.81 10.22 -18.20
C GLY A 754 0.33 9.72 -19.08
N ASP A 755 1.01 10.66 -19.76
CA ASP A 755 2.11 10.41 -20.70
C ASP A 755 3.50 10.31 -20.03
N ASP A 756 3.61 10.61 -18.73
CA ASP A 756 4.85 10.57 -17.96
C ASP A 756 5.11 9.17 -17.35
N GLU A 757 6.36 8.92 -16.95
CA GLU A 757 6.73 7.67 -16.29
C GLU A 757 5.93 7.46 -14.98
N PRO A 758 5.35 6.25 -14.78
CA PRO A 758 4.61 5.95 -13.58
C PRO A 758 5.52 5.96 -12.36
N THR A 759 4.94 6.33 -11.22
CA THR A 759 5.60 6.28 -9.92
C THR A 759 4.97 5.19 -9.07
N THR A 760 5.78 4.25 -8.58
CA THR A 760 5.32 3.15 -7.71
C THR A 760 5.85 3.34 -6.29
N TYR A 761 5.05 2.94 -5.32
CA TYR A 761 5.32 3.08 -3.89
C TYR A 761 5.26 1.74 -3.19
N GLU A 762 6.28 1.46 -2.39
CA GLU A 762 6.30 0.35 -1.43
C GLU A 762 6.09 0.88 -0.03
N HIS A 763 5.29 0.16 0.75
CA HIS A 763 5.00 0.49 2.14
C HIS A 763 5.46 -0.62 3.08
N ASP A 764 5.99 -0.23 4.24
CA ASP A 764 6.27 -1.12 5.37
C ASP A 764 5.74 -0.46 6.65
N ASN A 765 4.99 -1.23 7.45
CA ASN A 765 4.25 -0.75 8.64
C ASN A 765 3.48 0.57 8.41
N GLY A 766 2.84 0.73 7.25
CA GLY A 766 2.05 1.92 6.91
C GLY A 766 2.84 3.11 6.34
N PHE A 767 4.17 3.03 6.29
CA PHE A 767 5.03 4.11 5.77
C PHE A 767 5.68 3.75 4.44
N VAL A 768 5.87 4.74 3.57
CA VAL A 768 6.63 4.55 2.33
C VAL A 768 8.07 4.18 2.66
N ARG A 769 8.51 3.04 2.12
CA ARG A 769 9.87 2.50 2.21
C ARG A 769 10.63 2.66 0.89
N VAL A 770 9.98 2.49 -0.25
CA VAL A 770 10.64 2.65 -1.57
C VAL A 770 9.73 3.41 -2.53
N VAL A 771 10.31 4.33 -3.28
CA VAL A 771 9.66 5.01 -4.41
C VAL A 771 10.46 4.70 -5.66
N ARG A 772 9.78 4.39 -6.77
CA ARG A 772 10.43 4.20 -8.07
C ARG A 772 9.74 5.04 -9.12
N ARG A 773 10.54 5.65 -9.99
CA ARG A 773 10.10 6.32 -11.22
C ARG A 773 11.15 6.06 -12.31
N GLY A 774 10.80 5.25 -13.29
CA GLY A 774 11.75 4.74 -14.28
C GLY A 774 12.91 3.98 -13.60
N LEU A 775 14.14 4.44 -13.83
CA LEU A 775 15.36 3.89 -13.21
C LEU A 775 15.69 4.52 -11.85
N ALA A 776 15.03 5.62 -11.48
CA ALA A 776 15.30 6.32 -10.23
C ALA A 776 14.60 5.57 -9.06
N VAL A 777 15.36 5.29 -8.01
CA VAL A 777 14.89 4.57 -6.82
C VAL A 777 15.26 5.34 -5.56
N TRP A 778 14.26 5.73 -4.78
CA TRP A 778 14.42 6.31 -3.44
C TRP A 778 14.12 5.27 -2.39
N LYS A 779 14.99 5.11 -1.39
CA LYS A 779 14.75 4.21 -0.25
C LYS A 779 14.77 4.95 1.07
N TYR A 780 13.85 4.59 1.94
CA TYR A 780 13.67 5.16 3.27
C TYR A 780 13.73 4.03 4.30
N GLU A 781 14.59 4.18 5.29
CA GLU A 781 14.57 3.35 6.49
C GLU A 781 13.98 4.19 7.62
N ARG A 782 13.06 3.58 8.38
CA ARG A 782 12.34 4.26 9.46
C ARG A 782 12.48 3.52 10.79
N ASN A 783 12.35 4.25 11.90
CA ASN A 783 12.21 3.66 13.23
C ASN A 783 10.78 3.13 13.45
N ASP A 784 10.52 2.53 14.62
CA ASP A 784 9.19 1.99 14.96
C ASP A 784 8.09 3.07 15.06
N GLN A 785 8.47 4.34 15.27
CA GLN A 785 7.55 5.48 15.32
C GLN A 785 7.26 6.07 13.94
N GLY A 786 7.94 5.57 12.90
CA GLY A 786 7.77 6.03 11.53
C GLY A 786 8.69 7.16 11.11
N ASP A 787 9.67 7.60 11.90
CA ASP A 787 10.61 8.64 11.47
C ASP A 787 11.64 8.11 10.50
N VAL A 788 12.03 8.91 9.50
CA VAL A 788 13.14 8.55 8.60
C VAL A 788 14.46 8.61 9.37
N ILE A 789 15.10 7.45 9.55
CA ILE A 789 16.45 7.35 10.12
C ILE A 789 17.53 7.32 9.04
N ARG A 790 17.16 6.94 7.81
CA ARG A 790 18.06 6.95 6.65
C ARG A 790 17.28 7.16 5.36
N LYS A 791 17.83 7.98 4.47
CA LYS A 791 17.34 8.19 3.11
C LYS A 791 18.45 7.86 2.11
N ILE A 792 18.11 7.14 1.05
CA ILE A 792 18.98 6.83 -0.08
C ILE A 792 18.31 7.40 -1.32
N ASP A 793 19.00 8.32 -1.98
CA ASP A 793 18.58 8.95 -3.24
C ASP A 793 19.22 8.21 -4.45
N PRO A 794 18.64 8.33 -5.66
CA PRO A 794 19.09 7.65 -6.88
C PRO A 794 20.54 7.89 -7.31
#